data_AF-A0A094LDV1-F1
#
_entry.id   AF-A0A094LDV1-F1
#
_cell.length_a   1.000
_cell.length_b   1.000
_cell.length_c   1.000
_cell.angle_alpha   90.00
_cell.angle_beta   90.00
_cell.angle_gamma   90.00
#
_symmetry.space_group_name_H-M   'P 1'
#
loop_
_entity.id
_entity.type
_entity.pdbx_description
1 polymer ?
#
loop_
_entity_poly.entity_id
_entity_poly.type
_entity_poly.pdbx_seq_one_letter_code
_entity_poly.pdbx_strand_id
1 'polypeptide(L)'
;AVTCPDKDPQLENWNPGHDEENRIEIRNGRKLLLSSSATVHSIHITDGGKLVIKDDVQPIILRTRHILIENDGELHIGSEMCPYQSNVIIILYGRADDGSQPNPYFGQKYLGVSKGGTLEIHGKKKLSWTFLNKTLHPGGMEEGGYYFERSWGHRGVIVHVIDPKTGGVVHSDRFDTYRAKEESIRLAQYLGRVANGMILSVAVNDEGSRNLDDSARKAMTKLGSKHFLHLGFRHPWSFITVKGNPSSSVEDHIEYQGHKGSALAKVFKLFKAENGEHFNVSSTSEWVQDVEWTEWFEKPDKARSKDMEKLSDFKAAHPDKICRQPIDIQAMTLDGANLTTEVFYKSGHDYRFLCHGKDQTGEGCQNYRVRFLCGRSVKPKLTVTIDTNVNSTVLNLVDDVSSWKPGDRLVVASTDYSMYQAEEFQVLPCRACRPTQVKVAGKATYLHIGEVVDGVDMRAEVGLLSHNIVVMGEMEERCYEYSSKLCSFFDFDTFGGHIKIGLDFKAAHIEGLELKYMGQQTMGHYPIHFHMAGDVDEKGGYNPPTYVKDVSIHHTFSRCVTVHGSNGLLVKDVVGYDALGHCFFTEDGPEERNTFDHCLGLLVKPSTLLPSDRDSRMCKLITEGAYPGYIPKPRQDCSAVSTFWIANPHNNLINCAAAGSEETGFWFVLHHVPTGPSAGMYSPGYSEHMPMGKFSNNRAHSNYRAGMIIDNGVKTTPASAKDKRPILTLISGRYSPHKDADPLKPREPAIIERFIAYKNQDHGAWLRGGDVWLDNCQ
;
A
#
# COMPACT_ATOMS: atom_id res chain seq x y z
N ALA A 1 0.95 44.49 11.71
CA ALA A 1 0.53 43.46 10.75
C ALA A 1 1.65 42.44 10.68
N VAL A 2 1.35 41.15 10.79
CA VAL A 2 2.37 40.10 10.66
C VAL A 2 2.74 40.02 9.18
N THR A 3 3.96 40.44 8.83
CA THR A 3 4.49 40.39 7.47
C THR A 3 5.05 39.00 7.19
N CYS A 4 4.66 38.38 6.07
CA CYS A 4 5.25 37.14 5.60
C CYS A 4 6.78 37.28 5.46
N PRO A 5 7.58 36.23 5.74
CA PRO A 5 9.04 36.33 5.72
C PRO A 5 9.60 36.87 4.40
N ASP A 6 9.02 36.49 3.27
CA ASP A 6 9.44 36.91 1.92
C ASP A 6 9.13 38.38 1.61
N LYS A 7 8.36 39.06 2.47
CA LYS A 7 8.03 40.49 2.37
C LYS A 7 8.88 41.37 3.29
N ASP A 8 9.91 40.83 3.97
CA ASP A 8 10.85 41.65 4.74
C ASP A 8 11.56 42.64 3.78
N PRO A 9 11.40 43.97 3.94
CA PRO A 9 11.98 44.96 3.04
C PRO A 9 13.52 45.01 3.11
N GLN A 10 14.15 44.35 4.09
CA GLN A 10 15.60 44.24 4.21
C GLN A 10 16.19 43.11 3.35
N LEU A 11 15.35 42.30 2.69
CA LEU A 11 15.81 41.22 1.83
C LEU A 11 16.37 41.75 0.50
N GLU A 12 17.56 41.29 0.15
CA GLU A 12 18.15 41.48 -1.17
C GLU A 12 17.71 40.35 -2.10
N ASN A 13 17.18 40.68 -3.28
CA ASN A 13 16.92 39.67 -4.31
C ASN A 13 18.21 38.93 -4.68
N TRP A 14 18.15 37.60 -4.67
CA TRP A 14 19.29 36.73 -4.93
C TRP A 14 18.97 35.72 -6.02
N ASN A 15 19.77 35.75 -7.09
CA ASN A 15 19.67 34.84 -8.24
C ASN A 15 21.10 34.38 -8.60
N PRO A 16 21.62 33.33 -7.94
CA PRO A 16 23.00 32.89 -8.12
C PRO A 16 23.27 32.18 -9.46
N GLY A 17 22.23 31.88 -10.24
CA GLY A 17 22.35 31.12 -11.49
C GLY A 17 22.60 29.62 -11.24
N HIS A 18 23.25 28.97 -12.21
CA HIS A 18 23.50 27.53 -12.19
C HIS A 18 24.99 27.25 -12.35
N ASP A 19 25.70 27.14 -11.23
CA ASP A 19 27.14 26.89 -11.17
C ASP A 19 27.47 25.95 -10.00
N GLU A 20 27.81 24.70 -10.30
CA GLU A 20 28.11 23.65 -9.32
C GLU A 20 29.43 23.87 -8.54
N GLU A 21 30.27 24.82 -8.95
CA GLU A 21 31.50 25.20 -8.24
C GLU A 21 31.26 26.33 -7.24
N ASN A 22 30.14 27.03 -7.35
CA ASN A 22 29.87 28.23 -6.57
C ASN A 22 29.50 27.90 -5.11
N ARG A 23 30.33 28.31 -4.15
CA ARG A 23 30.11 28.12 -2.71
C ARG A 23 29.55 29.41 -2.12
N ILE A 24 28.35 29.32 -1.57
CA ILE A 24 27.61 30.46 -1.06
C ILE A 24 27.80 30.59 0.45
N GLU A 25 28.30 31.74 0.90
CA GLU A 25 28.32 32.15 2.31
C GLU A 25 27.36 33.32 2.53
N ILE A 26 26.36 33.12 3.39
CA ILE A 26 25.40 34.15 3.81
C ILE A 26 25.73 34.49 5.26
N ARG A 27 26.44 35.60 5.47
CA ARG A 27 26.98 36.01 6.79
C ARG A 27 26.86 37.50 7.05
N ASN A 28 27.29 37.94 8.23
CA ASN A 28 27.33 39.34 8.66
C ASN A 28 25.96 40.02 8.59
N GLY A 29 24.90 39.31 9.00
CA GLY A 29 23.53 39.83 8.98
C GLY A 29 22.90 39.98 7.58
N ARG A 30 23.56 39.53 6.51
CA ARG A 30 23.04 39.65 5.14
C ARG A 30 21.77 38.81 4.97
N LYS A 31 20.72 39.40 4.41
CA LYS A 31 19.42 38.75 4.19
C LYS A 31 19.12 38.62 2.70
N LEU A 32 18.98 37.39 2.22
CA LEU A 32 18.79 37.07 0.80
C LEU A 32 17.41 36.48 0.54
N LEU A 33 16.80 36.87 -0.57
CA LEU A 33 15.55 36.33 -1.10
C LEU A 33 15.83 35.55 -2.38
N LEU A 34 15.76 34.21 -2.33
CA LEU A 34 15.90 33.37 -3.52
C LEU A 34 14.65 33.51 -4.40
N SER A 35 14.79 34.10 -5.59
CA SER A 35 13.65 34.44 -6.46
C SER A 35 13.58 33.66 -7.77
N SER A 36 14.55 32.78 -8.02
CA SER A 36 14.61 31.89 -9.18
C SER A 36 15.27 30.57 -8.81
N SER A 37 15.11 29.54 -9.65
CA SER A 37 15.89 28.31 -9.55
C SER A 37 17.39 28.58 -9.56
N ALA A 38 18.14 27.73 -8.88
CA ALA A 38 19.58 27.86 -8.69
C ALA A 38 20.25 26.49 -8.55
N THR A 39 21.46 26.39 -9.10
CA THR A 39 22.38 25.29 -8.81
C THR A 39 23.66 25.88 -8.23
N VAL A 40 24.06 25.43 -7.05
CA VAL A 40 25.28 25.88 -6.36
C VAL A 40 26.00 24.70 -5.74
N HIS A 41 27.29 24.84 -5.43
CA HIS A 41 28.04 23.79 -4.73
C HIS A 41 27.47 23.55 -3.32
N SER A 42 27.36 24.60 -2.51
CA SER A 42 26.97 24.52 -1.10
C SER A 42 26.46 25.87 -0.61
N ILE A 43 25.60 25.86 0.41
CA ILE A 43 25.11 27.06 1.08
C ILE A 43 25.43 26.99 2.57
N HIS A 44 26.13 27.99 3.09
CA HIS A 44 26.41 28.16 4.51
C HIS A 44 25.79 29.46 5.01
N ILE A 45 24.87 29.36 5.96
CA ILE A 45 24.15 30.46 6.58
C ILE A 45 24.65 30.58 8.01
N THR A 46 25.39 31.65 8.30
CA THR A 46 26.10 31.85 9.57
C THR A 46 26.10 33.32 9.97
N ASP A 47 26.53 33.64 11.19
CA ASP A 47 26.78 35.01 11.69
C ASP A 47 25.60 35.98 11.41
N GLY A 48 24.39 35.55 11.76
CA GLY A 48 23.14 36.30 11.57
C GLY A 48 22.64 36.39 10.12
N GLY A 49 23.26 35.68 9.18
CA GLY A 49 22.79 35.60 7.80
C GLY A 49 21.41 34.96 7.68
N LYS A 50 20.65 35.33 6.65
CA LYS A 50 19.29 34.82 6.45
C LYS A 50 19.01 34.52 4.98
N LEU A 51 18.49 33.33 4.70
CA LEU A 51 17.95 32.95 3.39
C LEU A 51 16.44 32.75 3.49
N VAL A 52 15.70 33.43 2.63
CA VAL A 52 14.25 33.30 2.50
C VAL A 52 13.93 32.86 1.07
N ILE A 53 13.02 31.89 0.93
CA ILE A 53 12.51 31.47 -0.37
C ILE A 53 11.31 32.35 -0.76
N LYS A 54 11.36 32.94 -1.95
CA LYS A 54 10.30 33.83 -2.43
C LYS A 54 9.02 33.07 -2.73
N ASP A 55 7.90 33.55 -2.22
CA ASP A 55 6.57 33.03 -2.54
C ASP A 55 5.90 33.84 -3.68
N ASP A 56 4.83 33.30 -4.25
CA ASP A 56 4.07 33.79 -5.41
C ASP A 56 4.89 33.88 -6.71
N VAL A 57 5.62 32.81 -7.04
CA VAL A 57 6.45 32.70 -8.26
C VAL A 57 6.31 31.32 -8.92
N GLN A 58 6.89 31.16 -10.11
CA GLN A 58 7.05 29.85 -10.74
C GLN A 58 7.84 28.89 -9.83
N PRO A 59 7.67 27.57 -9.96
CA PRO A 59 8.37 26.60 -9.13
C PRO A 59 9.89 26.86 -9.06
N ILE A 60 10.43 26.96 -7.84
CA ILE A 60 11.87 27.13 -7.61
C ILE A 60 12.51 25.76 -7.39
N ILE A 61 13.59 25.49 -8.12
CA ILE A 61 14.44 24.31 -7.89
C ILE A 61 15.78 24.81 -7.37
N LEU A 62 16.11 24.45 -6.13
CA LEU A 62 17.40 24.71 -5.51
C LEU A 62 18.20 23.41 -5.44
N ARG A 63 19.22 23.29 -6.29
CA ARG A 63 20.12 22.13 -6.31
C ARG A 63 21.45 22.47 -5.64
N THR A 64 21.82 21.75 -4.60
CA THR A 64 23.04 21.99 -3.80
C THR A 64 23.59 20.70 -3.22
N ARG A 65 24.89 20.60 -2.90
CA ARG A 65 25.41 19.42 -2.18
C ARG A 65 24.99 19.41 -0.72
N HIS A 66 24.87 20.59 -0.10
CA HIS A 66 24.40 20.72 1.27
C HIS A 66 24.01 22.16 1.62
N ILE A 67 23.25 22.28 2.71
CA ILE A 67 22.91 23.53 3.39
C ILE A 67 23.31 23.39 4.85
N LEU A 68 24.12 24.31 5.38
CA LEU A 68 24.49 24.38 6.79
C LEU A 68 23.97 25.68 7.40
N ILE A 69 23.29 25.59 8.54
CA ILE A 69 22.70 26.71 9.28
C ILE A 69 23.24 26.70 10.72
N GLU A 70 23.95 27.75 11.11
CA GLU A 70 24.59 27.85 12.43
C GLU A 70 24.84 29.30 12.85
N ASN A 71 25.28 29.54 14.08
CA ASN A 71 25.71 30.87 14.57
C ASN A 71 24.71 32.00 14.23
N ASP A 72 23.45 31.84 14.65
CA ASP A 72 22.34 32.76 14.35
C ASP A 72 21.94 32.85 12.86
N GLY A 73 22.43 31.95 12.01
CA GLY A 73 21.95 31.78 10.64
C GLY A 73 20.51 31.29 10.58
N GLU A 74 19.76 31.71 9.55
CA GLU A 74 18.34 31.37 9.39
C GLU A 74 17.98 30.94 7.96
N LEU A 75 17.24 29.84 7.82
CA LEU A 75 16.55 29.46 6.58
C LEU A 75 15.03 29.48 6.78
N HIS A 76 14.32 30.23 5.93
CA HIS A 76 12.85 30.37 5.99
C HIS A 76 12.20 29.99 4.66
N ILE A 77 11.26 29.05 4.71
CA ILE A 77 10.34 28.70 3.62
C ILE A 77 8.91 28.87 4.15
N GLY A 78 8.38 30.09 4.06
CA GLY A 78 7.14 30.47 4.74
C GLY A 78 7.31 30.61 6.27
N SER A 79 6.19 30.82 6.95
CA SER A 79 6.10 30.81 8.42
C SER A 79 4.76 30.21 8.87
N GLU A 80 4.63 29.89 10.16
CA GLU A 80 3.37 29.32 10.71
C GLU A 80 2.14 30.18 10.36
N MET A 81 2.29 31.50 10.43
CA MET A 81 1.21 32.47 10.14
C MET A 81 1.11 32.84 8.65
N CYS A 82 2.13 32.54 7.85
CA CYS A 82 2.12 32.75 6.40
C CYS A 82 2.79 31.56 5.68
N PRO A 83 2.08 30.44 5.56
CA PRO A 83 2.64 29.24 4.95
C PRO A 83 2.93 29.47 3.46
N TYR A 84 4.03 28.90 2.98
CA TYR A 84 4.49 28.99 1.61
C TYR A 84 3.46 28.39 0.64
N GLN A 85 3.02 29.16 -0.36
CA GLN A 85 1.96 28.79 -1.28
C GLN A 85 2.47 28.29 -2.65
N SER A 86 3.66 28.66 -3.07
CA SER A 86 4.26 28.24 -4.34
C SER A 86 4.86 26.84 -4.24
N ASN A 87 5.57 26.38 -5.26
CA ASN A 87 6.29 25.10 -5.22
C ASN A 87 7.79 25.35 -5.10
N VAL A 88 8.46 24.58 -4.24
CA VAL A 88 9.92 24.59 -4.13
C VAL A 88 10.45 23.17 -3.97
N ILE A 89 11.54 22.86 -4.68
CA ILE A 89 12.22 21.58 -4.59
C ILE A 89 13.68 21.85 -4.22
N ILE A 90 14.14 21.29 -3.11
CA ILE A 90 15.56 21.26 -2.74
C ILE A 90 16.11 19.89 -3.13
N ILE A 91 17.09 19.88 -4.04
CA ILE A 91 17.76 18.66 -4.51
C ILE A 91 19.16 18.62 -3.90
N LEU A 92 19.41 17.60 -3.07
CA LEU A 92 20.70 17.34 -2.44
C LEU A 92 21.52 16.37 -3.31
N TYR A 93 22.54 16.89 -4.00
CA TYR A 93 23.34 16.11 -4.96
C TYR A 93 24.75 15.76 -4.47
N GLY A 94 25.40 14.83 -5.17
CA GLY A 94 26.73 14.31 -4.87
C GLY A 94 26.76 12.78 -4.91
N ARG A 95 27.94 12.17 -4.88
CA ARG A 95 28.08 10.72 -4.72
C ARG A 95 29.00 10.41 -3.56
N ALA A 96 28.82 9.25 -2.95
CA ALA A 96 29.68 8.83 -1.86
C ALA A 96 31.12 8.52 -2.33
N ASP A 97 31.30 8.22 -3.62
CA ASP A 97 32.56 7.85 -4.27
C ASP A 97 33.16 8.97 -5.13
N ASP A 98 32.63 10.21 -5.08
CA ASP A 98 33.11 11.33 -5.90
C ASP A 98 34.41 12.00 -5.37
N GLY A 99 34.97 11.47 -4.28
CA GLY A 99 36.20 11.99 -3.66
C GLY A 99 35.99 13.24 -2.78
N SER A 100 34.76 13.73 -2.63
CA SER A 100 34.46 14.87 -1.75
C SER A 100 34.67 14.47 -0.29
N GLN A 101 35.37 15.30 0.47
CA GLN A 101 35.53 15.10 1.91
C GLN A 101 34.19 15.33 2.62
N PRO A 102 33.65 14.34 3.35
CA PRO A 102 32.41 14.51 4.10
C PRO A 102 32.58 15.49 5.26
N ASN A 103 31.52 16.21 5.62
CA ASN A 103 31.50 16.96 6.87
C ASN A 103 31.60 15.96 8.04
N PRO A 104 32.47 16.18 9.05
CA PRO A 104 32.70 15.20 10.11
C PRO A 104 31.47 14.93 10.99
N TYR A 105 30.53 15.87 11.09
CA TYR A 105 29.30 15.72 11.89
C TYR A 105 28.07 15.43 11.02
N PHE A 106 27.96 16.13 9.88
CA PHE A 106 26.80 16.05 8.99
C PHE A 106 26.99 15.12 7.78
N GLY A 107 28.19 14.63 7.47
CA GLY A 107 28.41 13.79 6.30
C GLY A 107 28.24 14.53 4.97
N GLN A 108 27.51 13.93 4.03
CA GLN A 108 27.24 14.45 2.66
C GLN A 108 25.74 14.45 2.36
N LYS A 109 25.31 15.25 1.37
CA LYS A 109 23.89 15.44 0.99
C LYS A 109 23.01 15.81 2.17
N TYR A 110 23.29 16.94 2.83
CA TYR A 110 22.63 17.28 4.08
C TYR A 110 21.97 18.67 4.08
N LEU A 111 20.88 18.79 4.83
CA LEU A 111 20.44 20.03 5.44
C LEU A 111 20.72 19.92 6.94
N GLY A 112 21.66 20.74 7.42
CA GLY A 112 22.20 20.65 8.77
C GLY A 112 21.86 21.90 9.57
N VAL A 113 21.31 21.71 10.76
CA VAL A 113 21.11 22.78 11.75
C VAL A 113 22.01 22.51 12.93
N SER A 114 22.97 23.41 13.15
CA SER A 114 23.92 23.36 14.25
C SER A 114 23.56 24.42 15.29
N LYS A 115 24.45 24.60 16.27
CA LYS A 115 24.34 25.57 17.35
C LYS A 115 23.95 26.96 16.84
N GLY A 116 22.89 27.53 17.42
CA GLY A 116 22.35 28.85 17.09
C GLY A 116 21.58 28.93 15.77
N GLY A 117 21.52 27.86 14.97
CA GLY A 117 20.81 27.86 13.68
C GLY A 117 19.29 27.85 13.82
N THR A 118 18.60 28.47 12.86
CA THR A 118 17.13 28.51 12.77
C THR A 118 16.64 27.91 11.46
N LEU A 119 15.75 26.92 11.54
CA LEU A 119 15.10 26.30 10.40
C LEU A 119 13.58 26.46 10.51
N GLU A 120 13.00 27.21 9.59
CA GLU A 120 11.55 27.42 9.48
C GLU A 120 11.07 26.94 8.11
N ILE A 121 10.32 25.84 8.08
CA ILE A 121 9.68 25.31 6.87
C ILE A 121 8.19 25.22 7.16
N HIS A 122 7.35 25.91 6.38
CA HIS A 122 5.90 25.92 6.57
C HIS A 122 5.21 25.91 5.21
N GLY A 123 4.78 24.72 4.76
CA GLY A 123 4.08 24.50 3.50
C GLY A 123 2.56 24.64 3.61
N LYS A 124 1.86 24.36 2.50
CA LYS A 124 0.40 24.35 2.50
C LYS A 124 -0.13 23.27 3.42
N LYS A 125 -1.04 23.65 4.31
CA LYS A 125 -1.77 22.71 5.17
C LYS A 125 -2.64 21.78 4.34
N LYS A 126 -2.46 20.49 4.51
CA LYS A 126 -3.29 19.46 3.87
C LYS A 126 -3.69 18.42 4.92
N LEU A 127 -4.78 17.69 4.65
CA LEU A 127 -5.07 16.50 5.46
C LEU A 127 -4.00 15.44 5.17
N SER A 128 -3.27 15.00 6.18
CA SER A 128 -2.12 14.11 5.97
C SER A 128 -2.54 12.67 5.73
N TRP A 129 -3.54 12.16 6.44
CA TRP A 129 -4.15 10.86 6.15
C TRP A 129 -5.54 10.72 6.78
N THR A 130 -6.33 9.76 6.29
CA THR A 130 -7.69 9.42 6.77
C THR A 130 -7.95 7.93 6.49
N PHE A 131 -9.20 7.48 6.61
CA PHE A 131 -9.61 6.11 6.34
C PHE A 131 -10.55 6.01 5.13
N LEU A 132 -10.56 4.86 4.47
CA LEU A 132 -11.64 4.47 3.58
C LEU A 132 -12.97 4.37 4.34
N ASN A 133 -14.04 4.80 3.69
CA ASN A 133 -15.43 4.68 4.17
C ASN A 133 -16.27 3.72 3.32
N LYS A 134 -15.67 3.13 2.27
CA LYS A 134 -16.22 2.00 1.53
C LYS A 134 -15.09 1.08 1.10
N THR A 135 -15.33 -0.22 1.14
CA THR A 135 -14.37 -1.23 0.68
C THR A 135 -14.01 -1.01 -0.79
N LEU A 136 -12.72 -0.94 -1.06
CA LEU A 136 -12.15 -0.80 -2.39
C LEU A 136 -11.78 -2.19 -2.91
N HIS A 137 -12.55 -2.67 -3.87
CA HIS A 137 -12.36 -3.99 -4.48
C HIS A 137 -11.37 -3.95 -5.65
N PRO A 138 -10.59 -5.03 -5.86
CA PRO A 138 -9.67 -5.12 -6.97
C PRO A 138 -10.39 -5.18 -8.33
N GLY A 139 -9.74 -4.67 -9.39
CA GLY A 139 -10.21 -4.79 -10.78
C GLY A 139 -11.41 -3.90 -11.18
N GLY A 140 -12.06 -3.21 -10.22
CA GLY A 140 -13.23 -2.34 -10.39
C GLY A 140 -14.48 -3.04 -10.98
N MET A 141 -15.73 -2.61 -10.81
CA MET A 141 -16.40 -1.73 -9.83
C MET A 141 -17.12 -2.58 -8.76
N GLU A 142 -17.57 -1.94 -7.67
CA GLU A 142 -19.00 -2.10 -7.29
C GLU A 142 -19.85 -0.82 -7.45
N GLU A 143 -19.32 0.41 -7.31
CA GLU A 143 -20.03 1.64 -7.70
C GLU A 143 -19.20 2.57 -8.59
N GLY A 144 -19.83 3.04 -9.68
CA GLY A 144 -19.22 3.84 -10.75
C GLY A 144 -19.56 3.28 -12.13
N GLY A 145 -20.84 3.36 -12.52
CA GLY A 145 -21.33 2.77 -13.76
C GLY A 145 -22.68 2.07 -13.60
N TYR A 146 -22.98 1.08 -14.45
CA TYR A 146 -24.22 0.31 -14.44
C TYR A 146 -23.92 -1.19 -14.38
N TYR A 147 -24.67 -1.95 -13.57
CA TYR A 147 -24.59 -3.40 -13.51
C TYR A 147 -25.99 -4.02 -13.59
N PHE A 148 -26.17 -4.99 -14.49
CA PHE A 148 -27.42 -5.72 -14.67
C PHE A 148 -27.14 -7.20 -14.88
N GLU A 149 -27.67 -8.04 -14.01
CA GLU A 149 -27.60 -9.51 -14.14
C GLU A 149 -28.99 -10.14 -14.03
N ARG A 150 -29.28 -11.07 -14.94
CA ARG A 150 -30.52 -11.87 -14.95
C ARG A 150 -30.27 -13.31 -15.39
N SER A 151 -31.15 -14.20 -14.96
CA SER A 151 -31.13 -15.64 -15.27
C SER A 151 -32.56 -16.13 -15.59
N TRP A 152 -32.98 -17.29 -15.08
CA TRP A 152 -34.33 -17.82 -15.25
C TRP A 152 -35.43 -16.81 -14.90
N GLY A 153 -36.56 -16.88 -15.62
CA GLY A 153 -37.69 -15.96 -15.44
C GLY A 153 -37.54 -14.62 -16.19
N HIS A 154 -36.39 -14.37 -16.82
CA HIS A 154 -36.12 -13.12 -17.56
C HIS A 154 -35.78 -13.37 -19.04
N ARG A 155 -36.50 -14.31 -19.67
CA ARG A 155 -36.28 -14.76 -21.05
C ARG A 155 -36.53 -13.66 -22.10
N GLY A 156 -35.80 -13.70 -23.20
CA GLY A 156 -36.03 -12.88 -24.39
C GLY A 156 -34.80 -12.08 -24.82
N VAL A 157 -35.02 -11.14 -25.74
CA VAL A 157 -34.03 -10.14 -26.15
C VAL A 157 -34.09 -8.97 -25.18
N ILE A 158 -32.96 -8.56 -24.62
CA ILE A 158 -32.87 -7.46 -23.65
C ILE A 158 -32.06 -6.34 -24.28
N VAL A 159 -32.59 -5.11 -24.25
CA VAL A 159 -31.99 -3.92 -24.88
C VAL A 159 -31.75 -2.86 -23.82
N HIS A 160 -30.51 -2.39 -23.73
CA HIS A 160 -30.12 -1.20 -22.97
C HIS A 160 -29.78 -0.06 -23.94
N VAL A 161 -30.36 1.11 -23.70
CA VAL A 161 -30.09 2.36 -24.41
C VAL A 161 -29.23 3.24 -23.51
N ILE A 162 -28.04 3.58 -23.99
CA ILE A 162 -26.99 4.21 -23.21
C ILE A 162 -26.66 5.57 -23.84
N ASP A 163 -26.63 6.60 -23.02
CA ASP A 163 -26.24 7.95 -23.42
C ASP A 163 -24.72 8.00 -23.73
N PRO A 164 -24.31 8.31 -24.97
CA PRO A 164 -22.90 8.38 -25.33
C PRO A 164 -22.15 9.49 -24.60
N LYS A 165 -22.84 10.51 -24.09
CA LYS A 165 -22.22 11.66 -23.42
C LYS A 165 -21.79 11.33 -22.00
N THR A 166 -22.54 10.48 -21.31
CA THR A 166 -22.38 10.22 -19.87
C THR A 166 -22.07 8.75 -19.55
N GLY A 167 -22.35 7.82 -20.46
CA GLY A 167 -22.34 6.38 -20.18
C GLY A 167 -23.52 5.90 -19.34
N GLY A 168 -24.50 6.75 -19.05
CA GLY A 168 -25.70 6.37 -18.28
C GLY A 168 -26.71 5.55 -19.10
N VAL A 169 -27.33 4.54 -18.48
CA VAL A 169 -28.50 3.85 -19.08
C VAL A 169 -29.71 4.76 -18.99
N VAL A 170 -30.24 5.16 -20.14
CA VAL A 170 -31.45 6.01 -20.23
C VAL A 170 -32.71 5.15 -20.23
N HIS A 171 -32.68 4.01 -20.94
CA HIS A 171 -33.79 3.07 -21.00
C HIS A 171 -33.29 1.62 -21.04
N SER A 172 -34.04 0.70 -20.43
CA SER A 172 -33.83 -0.74 -20.53
C SER A 172 -35.17 -1.44 -20.67
N ASP A 173 -35.28 -2.39 -21.59
CA ASP A 173 -36.51 -3.15 -21.83
C ASP A 173 -36.19 -4.59 -22.27
N ARG A 174 -37.16 -5.49 -22.06
CA ARG A 174 -37.08 -6.93 -22.34
C ARG A 174 -38.20 -7.33 -23.28
N PHE A 175 -37.88 -8.10 -24.32
CA PHE A 175 -38.81 -8.57 -25.35
C PHE A 175 -38.83 -10.10 -25.36
N ASP A 176 -39.87 -10.73 -24.80
CA ASP A 176 -40.00 -12.19 -24.71
C ASP A 176 -40.52 -12.78 -26.04
N THR A 177 -39.67 -12.73 -27.06
CA THR A 177 -39.92 -13.24 -28.42
C THR A 177 -40.05 -14.76 -28.49
N TYR A 178 -39.87 -15.48 -27.37
CA TYR A 178 -40.28 -16.87 -27.26
C TYR A 178 -41.78 -17.02 -27.01
N ARG A 179 -42.37 -16.13 -26.19
CA ARG A 179 -43.76 -16.23 -25.74
C ARG A 179 -44.77 -15.75 -26.78
N ALA A 180 -44.48 -14.63 -27.44
CA ALA A 180 -45.45 -13.93 -28.28
C ALA A 180 -44.76 -13.31 -29.51
N LYS A 181 -45.45 -13.30 -30.65
CA LYS A 181 -44.94 -12.73 -31.91
C LYS A 181 -44.95 -11.20 -31.88
N GLU A 182 -45.91 -10.63 -31.16
CA GLU A 182 -46.09 -9.19 -30.96
C GLU A 182 -44.84 -8.55 -30.33
N GLU A 183 -44.10 -9.30 -29.51
CA GLU A 183 -42.84 -8.85 -28.91
C GLU A 183 -41.74 -8.59 -29.95
N SER A 184 -41.76 -9.30 -31.08
CA SER A 184 -40.84 -9.04 -32.21
C SER A 184 -41.15 -7.69 -32.85
N ILE A 185 -42.44 -7.41 -33.09
CA ILE A 185 -42.89 -6.12 -33.63
C ILE A 185 -42.56 -4.99 -32.66
N ARG A 186 -42.79 -5.22 -31.35
CA ARG A 186 -42.49 -4.25 -30.29
C ARG A 186 -41.00 -3.95 -30.22
N LEU A 187 -40.13 -4.96 -30.35
CA LEU A 187 -38.68 -4.78 -30.43
C LEU A 187 -38.29 -3.90 -31.62
N ALA A 188 -38.81 -4.18 -32.82
CA ALA A 188 -38.53 -3.38 -34.00
C ALA A 188 -38.99 -1.92 -33.85
N GLN A 189 -40.18 -1.69 -33.29
CA GLN A 189 -40.70 -0.35 -33.02
C GLN A 189 -39.87 0.38 -31.96
N TYR A 190 -39.49 -0.30 -30.89
CA TYR A 190 -38.64 0.24 -29.83
C TYR A 190 -37.30 0.72 -30.38
N LEU A 191 -36.61 -0.14 -31.14
CA LEU A 191 -35.35 0.21 -31.80
C LEU A 191 -35.48 1.33 -32.83
N GLY A 192 -36.67 1.51 -33.42
CA GLY A 192 -36.99 2.59 -34.34
C GLY A 192 -37.18 3.96 -33.67
N ARG A 193 -37.61 3.98 -32.40
CA ARG A 193 -37.82 5.21 -31.62
C ARG A 193 -36.55 5.74 -30.96
N VAL A 194 -35.53 4.89 -30.79
CA VAL A 194 -34.23 5.32 -30.25
C VAL A 194 -33.55 6.27 -31.24
N ALA A 195 -33.14 7.45 -30.74
CA ALA A 195 -32.45 8.46 -31.52
C ALA A 195 -31.10 7.97 -32.05
N ASN A 196 -30.70 8.46 -33.22
CA ASN A 196 -29.36 8.22 -33.76
C ASN A 196 -28.29 8.82 -32.82
N GLY A 197 -27.15 8.16 -32.70
CA GLY A 197 -26.05 8.51 -31.80
C GLY A 197 -26.09 7.79 -30.44
N MET A 198 -27.25 7.27 -30.02
CA MET A 198 -27.34 6.48 -28.78
C MET A 198 -26.60 5.14 -28.91
N ILE A 199 -26.00 4.67 -27.82
CA ILE A 199 -25.38 3.35 -27.76
C ILE A 199 -26.44 2.32 -27.39
N LEU A 200 -26.45 1.18 -28.09
CA LEU A 200 -27.33 0.05 -27.84
C LEU A 200 -26.50 -1.14 -27.40
N SER A 201 -26.82 -1.72 -26.26
CA SER A 201 -26.35 -3.04 -25.82
C SER A 201 -27.52 -4.01 -25.85
N VAL A 202 -27.41 -5.07 -26.65
CA VAL A 202 -28.48 -6.04 -26.88
C VAL A 202 -27.95 -7.44 -26.65
N ALA A 203 -28.64 -8.22 -25.84
CA ALA A 203 -28.26 -9.61 -25.60
C ALA A 203 -29.49 -10.49 -25.32
N VAL A 204 -29.32 -11.79 -25.57
CA VAL A 204 -30.38 -12.80 -25.37
C VAL A 204 -30.20 -13.47 -24.00
N ASN A 205 -31.30 -13.68 -23.28
CA ASN A 205 -31.33 -14.53 -22.09
C ASN A 205 -32.33 -15.67 -22.30
N ASP A 206 -31.91 -16.92 -22.05
CA ASP A 206 -32.64 -18.16 -22.34
C ASP A 206 -32.96 -18.36 -23.83
N GLU A 207 -33.94 -17.65 -24.38
CA GLU A 207 -34.45 -17.88 -25.74
C GLU A 207 -35.00 -16.58 -26.33
N GLY A 208 -34.60 -16.26 -27.55
CA GLY A 208 -35.01 -15.03 -28.24
C GLY A 208 -35.45 -15.22 -29.70
N SER A 209 -35.54 -16.45 -30.21
CA SER A 209 -35.69 -16.72 -31.64
C SER A 209 -37.05 -17.29 -32.06
N ARG A 210 -37.80 -17.97 -31.16
CA ARG A 210 -38.94 -18.83 -31.56
C ARG A 210 -40.04 -18.09 -32.34
N ASN A 211 -40.46 -16.90 -31.91
CA ASN A 211 -41.40 -16.04 -32.63
C ASN A 211 -40.74 -14.76 -33.16
N LEU A 212 -39.43 -14.78 -33.35
CA LEU A 212 -38.67 -13.64 -33.87
C LEU A 212 -38.89 -13.52 -35.39
N ASP A 213 -39.62 -12.48 -35.78
CA ASP A 213 -40.05 -12.22 -37.16
C ASP A 213 -39.06 -11.36 -37.96
N ASP A 214 -39.34 -11.23 -39.26
CA ASP A 214 -38.53 -10.48 -40.21
C ASP A 214 -38.37 -9.00 -39.84
N SER A 215 -39.33 -8.41 -39.11
CA SER A 215 -39.29 -6.99 -38.78
C SER A 215 -38.17 -6.69 -37.79
N ALA A 216 -38.05 -7.48 -36.72
CA ALA A 216 -36.97 -7.37 -35.75
C ALA A 216 -35.62 -7.78 -36.36
N ARG A 217 -35.59 -8.87 -37.15
CA ARG A 217 -34.36 -9.32 -37.83
C ARG A 217 -33.79 -8.24 -38.74
N LYS A 218 -34.62 -7.63 -39.60
CA LYS A 218 -34.20 -6.51 -40.46
C LYS A 218 -33.80 -5.28 -39.66
N ALA A 219 -34.48 -4.98 -38.54
CA ALA A 219 -34.11 -3.87 -37.68
C ALA A 219 -32.71 -4.07 -37.07
N MET A 220 -32.39 -5.26 -36.59
CA MET A 220 -31.06 -5.60 -36.04
C MET A 220 -29.98 -5.66 -37.13
N THR A 221 -30.27 -6.18 -38.32
CA THR A 221 -29.32 -6.14 -39.45
C THR A 221 -28.99 -4.70 -39.86
N LYS A 222 -29.98 -3.80 -39.88
CA LYS A 222 -29.74 -2.36 -40.14
C LYS A 222 -28.85 -1.70 -39.07
N LEU A 223 -28.79 -2.27 -37.87
CA LEU A 223 -27.94 -1.81 -36.78
C LEU A 223 -26.50 -2.32 -36.86
N GLY A 224 -26.20 -3.22 -37.80
CA GLY A 224 -24.87 -3.78 -38.05
C GLY A 224 -24.71 -5.26 -37.69
N SER A 225 -25.73 -5.89 -37.10
CA SER A 225 -25.66 -7.32 -36.76
C SER A 225 -25.62 -8.21 -38.01
N LYS A 226 -24.68 -9.16 -38.00
CA LYS A 226 -24.47 -10.18 -39.02
C LYS A 226 -25.12 -11.51 -38.65
N HIS A 227 -25.20 -11.83 -37.36
CA HIS A 227 -25.67 -13.14 -36.90
C HIS A 227 -27.14 -13.16 -36.45
N PHE A 228 -27.69 -12.03 -36.00
CA PHE A 228 -29.07 -11.98 -35.48
C PHE A 228 -30.13 -12.35 -36.52
N LEU A 229 -29.86 -12.13 -37.82
CA LEU A 229 -30.73 -12.59 -38.92
C LEU A 229 -30.98 -14.10 -38.86
N HIS A 230 -29.97 -14.87 -38.45
CA HIS A 230 -30.02 -16.33 -38.34
C HIS A 230 -30.01 -16.81 -36.88
N LEU A 231 -30.43 -15.96 -35.93
CA LEU A 231 -30.48 -16.34 -34.52
C LEU A 231 -31.37 -17.59 -34.35
N GLY A 232 -30.76 -18.66 -33.85
CA GLY A 232 -31.38 -19.96 -33.63
C GLY A 232 -31.84 -20.16 -32.19
N PHE A 233 -32.54 -21.27 -31.97
CA PHE A 233 -33.17 -21.59 -30.69
C PHE A 233 -32.13 -21.65 -29.57
N ARG A 234 -32.31 -20.82 -28.54
CA ARG A 234 -31.43 -20.75 -27.34
C ARG A 234 -29.96 -20.39 -27.60
N HIS A 235 -29.63 -19.84 -28.76
CA HIS A 235 -28.28 -19.39 -29.05
C HIS A 235 -27.89 -18.23 -28.11
N PRO A 236 -26.79 -18.34 -27.36
CA PRO A 236 -26.18 -17.17 -26.72
C PRO A 236 -25.78 -16.16 -27.78
N TRP A 237 -26.17 -14.92 -27.55
CA TRP A 237 -25.95 -13.84 -28.51
C TRP A 237 -25.86 -12.50 -27.78
N SER A 238 -24.83 -11.73 -28.11
CA SER A 238 -24.57 -10.43 -27.50
C SER A 238 -24.00 -9.44 -28.52
N PHE A 239 -24.39 -8.17 -28.40
CA PHE A 239 -24.16 -7.15 -29.43
C PHE A 239 -24.14 -5.74 -28.86
N ILE A 240 -23.21 -4.92 -29.32
CA ILE A 240 -23.12 -3.49 -28.99
C ILE A 240 -22.97 -2.68 -30.27
N THR A 241 -23.71 -1.59 -30.43
CA THR A 241 -23.62 -0.69 -31.59
C THR A 241 -23.95 0.76 -31.22
N VAL A 242 -23.55 1.70 -32.07
CA VAL A 242 -24.06 3.09 -32.05
C VAL A 242 -25.17 3.21 -33.09
N LYS A 243 -26.37 3.60 -32.65
CA LYS A 243 -27.54 3.76 -33.52
C LYS A 243 -27.24 4.76 -34.64
N GLY A 244 -27.40 4.33 -35.89
CA GLY A 244 -27.07 5.13 -37.08
C GLY A 244 -25.64 4.97 -37.59
N ASN A 245 -24.78 4.20 -36.90
CA ASN A 245 -23.42 3.86 -37.33
C ASN A 245 -23.21 2.33 -37.26
N PRO A 246 -23.71 1.55 -38.25
CA PRO A 246 -23.64 0.10 -38.21
C PRO A 246 -22.20 -0.45 -38.28
N SER A 247 -21.25 0.28 -38.87
CA SER A 247 -19.82 -0.10 -38.84
C SER A 247 -19.21 -0.11 -37.44
N SER A 248 -19.88 0.52 -36.47
CA SER A 248 -19.43 0.54 -35.08
C SER A 248 -19.81 -0.73 -34.31
N SER A 249 -20.58 -1.65 -34.89
CA SER A 249 -21.10 -2.78 -34.13
C SER A 249 -20.03 -3.82 -33.79
N VAL A 250 -20.09 -4.36 -32.57
CA VAL A 250 -19.42 -5.60 -32.16
C VAL A 250 -20.48 -6.63 -31.81
N GLU A 251 -20.25 -7.88 -32.19
CA GLU A 251 -21.20 -8.98 -32.05
C GLU A 251 -20.45 -10.26 -31.71
N ASP A 252 -21.03 -11.07 -30.83
CA ASP A 252 -20.59 -12.44 -30.57
C ASP A 252 -21.81 -13.37 -30.50
N HIS A 253 -21.64 -14.60 -30.97
CA HIS A 253 -22.71 -15.56 -31.20
C HIS A 253 -22.18 -16.99 -31.13
N ILE A 254 -22.89 -17.85 -30.39
CA ILE A 254 -22.63 -19.28 -30.36
C ILE A 254 -23.88 -20.06 -30.76
N GLU A 255 -23.73 -21.04 -31.66
CA GLU A 255 -24.76 -22.04 -31.93
C GLU A 255 -24.85 -23.01 -30.74
N TYR A 256 -26.05 -23.12 -30.15
CA TYR A 256 -26.25 -23.91 -28.95
C TYR A 256 -27.17 -25.09 -29.23
N GLN A 257 -26.60 -26.30 -29.18
CA GLN A 257 -27.31 -27.54 -29.54
C GLN A 257 -28.26 -28.06 -28.45
N GLY A 258 -28.54 -27.27 -27.40
CA GLY A 258 -29.54 -27.61 -26.38
C GLY A 258 -29.18 -28.79 -25.48
N HIS A 259 -27.92 -29.20 -25.46
CA HIS A 259 -27.38 -30.24 -24.58
C HIS A 259 -26.68 -29.62 -23.37
N LYS A 260 -26.53 -30.39 -22.29
CA LYS A 260 -26.06 -29.98 -20.94
C LYS A 260 -24.61 -29.46 -20.90
N GLY A 261 -24.28 -28.40 -21.64
CA GLY A 261 -22.95 -27.80 -21.68
C GLY A 261 -23.03 -26.28 -21.61
N SER A 262 -21.93 -25.66 -21.18
CA SER A 262 -21.80 -24.21 -21.13
C SER A 262 -21.61 -23.61 -22.53
N ALA A 263 -22.10 -22.39 -22.75
CA ALA A 263 -21.88 -21.63 -23.98
C ALA A 263 -21.89 -20.13 -23.66
N LEU A 264 -21.00 -19.34 -24.26
CA LEU A 264 -20.76 -17.95 -23.89
C LEU A 264 -20.62 -17.08 -25.14
N ALA A 265 -21.49 -16.07 -25.29
CA ALA A 265 -21.32 -14.98 -26.24
C ALA A 265 -21.04 -13.69 -25.45
N LYS A 266 -19.89 -13.06 -25.68
CA LYS A 266 -19.46 -11.88 -24.93
C LYS A 266 -18.89 -10.81 -25.86
N VAL A 267 -19.38 -9.59 -25.68
CA VAL A 267 -18.84 -8.41 -26.36
C VAL A 267 -18.50 -7.32 -25.36
N PHE A 268 -17.54 -6.49 -25.72
CA PHE A 268 -17.28 -5.24 -25.02
C PHE A 268 -16.86 -4.17 -26.01
N LYS A 269 -17.07 -2.91 -25.65
CA LYS A 269 -16.63 -1.77 -26.45
C LYS A 269 -16.38 -0.54 -25.59
N LEU A 270 -15.25 0.10 -25.84
CA LEU A 270 -14.87 1.36 -25.23
C LEU A 270 -15.48 2.55 -25.98
N PHE A 271 -15.99 3.52 -25.23
CA PHE A 271 -16.54 4.78 -25.71
C PHE A 271 -15.87 5.95 -25.00
N LYS A 272 -15.95 7.15 -25.59
CA LYS A 272 -15.46 8.39 -25.02
C LYS A 272 -16.62 9.35 -24.79
N ALA A 273 -16.82 9.74 -23.54
CA ALA A 273 -17.83 10.69 -23.08
C ALA A 273 -17.47 12.13 -23.50
N GLU A 274 -18.44 13.05 -23.39
CA GLU A 274 -18.27 14.46 -23.79
C GLU A 274 -17.26 15.20 -22.90
N ASN A 275 -17.12 14.76 -21.65
CA ASN A 275 -16.10 15.24 -20.71
C ASN A 275 -14.67 14.74 -21.04
N GLY A 276 -14.51 13.91 -22.08
CA GLY A 276 -13.25 13.33 -22.52
C GLY A 276 -12.87 12.02 -21.84
N GLU A 277 -13.64 11.56 -20.86
CA GLU A 277 -13.40 10.29 -20.15
C GLU A 277 -13.85 9.09 -20.97
N HIS A 278 -13.25 7.93 -20.73
CA HIS A 278 -13.66 6.69 -21.40
C HIS A 278 -14.57 5.87 -20.50
N PHE A 279 -15.57 5.22 -21.09
CA PHE A 279 -16.40 4.23 -20.42
C PHE A 279 -16.51 2.96 -21.27
N ASN A 280 -16.53 1.80 -20.61
CA ASN A 280 -16.60 0.50 -21.28
C ASN A 280 -17.99 -0.09 -21.12
N VAL A 281 -18.64 -0.44 -22.23
CA VAL A 281 -19.90 -1.20 -22.21
C VAL A 281 -19.55 -2.66 -22.48
N SER A 282 -19.91 -3.57 -21.59
CA SER A 282 -19.79 -5.01 -21.80
C SER A 282 -21.14 -5.68 -21.72
N SER A 283 -21.34 -6.70 -22.55
CA SER A 283 -22.55 -7.51 -22.54
C SER A 283 -22.19 -8.98 -22.74
N THR A 284 -22.86 -9.84 -21.97
CA THR A 284 -22.65 -11.27 -21.93
C THR A 284 -23.99 -11.98 -21.99
N SER A 285 -24.08 -12.99 -22.83
CA SER A 285 -25.18 -13.95 -22.91
C SER A 285 -24.57 -15.34 -22.78
N GLU A 286 -25.03 -16.15 -21.83
CA GLU A 286 -24.41 -17.45 -21.60
C GLU A 286 -25.38 -18.51 -21.06
N TRP A 287 -25.03 -19.78 -21.31
CA TRP A 287 -25.51 -20.94 -20.56
C TRP A 287 -24.40 -21.34 -19.60
N VAL A 288 -24.67 -21.26 -18.30
CA VAL A 288 -23.73 -21.62 -17.23
C VAL A 288 -24.06 -23.03 -16.75
N GLN A 289 -23.08 -23.94 -16.79
CA GLN A 289 -23.17 -25.24 -16.13
C GLN A 289 -22.46 -25.19 -14.77
N ASP A 290 -23.23 -25.29 -13.69
CA ASP A 290 -22.64 -25.53 -12.37
C ASP A 290 -22.02 -26.94 -12.36
N VAL A 291 -20.85 -27.11 -11.77
CA VAL A 291 -20.15 -28.39 -11.68
C VAL A 291 -19.90 -28.76 -10.22
N GLU A 292 -19.97 -30.04 -9.91
CA GLU A 292 -19.78 -30.54 -8.54
C GLU A 292 -19.00 -31.84 -8.57
N TRP A 293 -18.00 -31.95 -7.71
CA TRP A 293 -17.29 -33.20 -7.49
C TRP A 293 -18.16 -34.16 -6.69
N THR A 294 -18.25 -35.41 -7.14
CA THR A 294 -18.84 -36.48 -6.33
C THR A 294 -18.04 -36.72 -5.06
N GLU A 295 -18.60 -37.52 -4.15
CA GLU A 295 -17.80 -38.17 -3.11
C GLU A 295 -16.68 -39.04 -3.73
N TRP A 296 -15.69 -39.39 -2.90
CA TRP A 296 -14.61 -40.29 -3.30
C TRP A 296 -15.08 -41.75 -3.26
N PHE A 297 -14.82 -42.49 -4.33
CA PHE A 297 -15.11 -43.90 -4.49
C PHE A 297 -13.81 -44.69 -4.53
N GLU A 298 -13.66 -45.68 -3.65
CA GLU A 298 -12.52 -46.58 -3.68
C GLU A 298 -12.64 -47.59 -4.84
N LYS A 299 -11.50 -48.06 -5.33
CA LYS A 299 -11.43 -49.09 -6.37
C LYS A 299 -12.25 -50.34 -5.98
N PRO A 300 -13.17 -50.83 -6.82
CA PRO A 300 -13.94 -52.06 -6.52
C PRO A 300 -13.08 -53.33 -6.62
N ASP A 301 -13.14 -54.22 -5.61
CA ASP A 301 -12.37 -55.49 -5.54
C ASP A 301 -12.59 -56.46 -6.72
N LYS A 302 -13.69 -56.32 -7.47
CA LYS A 302 -14.08 -57.23 -8.57
C LYS A 302 -13.57 -56.81 -9.96
N ALA A 303 -12.80 -55.74 -10.08
CA ALA A 303 -12.24 -55.29 -11.36
C ALA A 303 -11.15 -56.26 -11.86
N ARG A 304 -11.49 -57.14 -12.81
CA ARG A 304 -10.60 -58.19 -13.39
C ARG A 304 -9.42 -57.65 -14.23
N SER A 305 -9.13 -56.36 -14.18
CA SER A 305 -8.15 -55.68 -15.03
C SER A 305 -7.02 -55.15 -14.17
N LYS A 306 -5.81 -55.67 -14.36
CA LYS A 306 -4.58 -55.07 -13.80
C LYS A 306 -4.32 -53.76 -14.56
N ASP A 307 -4.79 -52.65 -14.02
CA ASP A 307 -4.38 -51.27 -14.39
C ASP A 307 -5.28 -50.52 -15.38
N MET A 308 -6.46 -51.02 -15.75
CA MET A 308 -7.48 -50.23 -16.49
C MET A 308 -8.89 -50.47 -15.99
N GLU A 309 -9.40 -49.57 -15.15
CA GLU A 309 -10.79 -49.57 -14.66
C GLU A 309 -11.74 -48.80 -15.58
N LYS A 310 -12.98 -49.27 -15.71
CA LYS A 310 -14.01 -48.59 -16.50
C LYS A 310 -14.96 -47.79 -15.62
N LEU A 311 -15.45 -46.66 -16.14
CA LEU A 311 -16.52 -45.91 -15.48
C LEU A 311 -17.80 -46.75 -15.28
N SER A 312 -18.06 -47.72 -16.16
CA SER A 312 -19.16 -48.67 -15.99
C SER A 312 -19.03 -49.48 -14.71
N ASP A 313 -17.80 -49.81 -14.30
CA ASP A 313 -17.55 -50.66 -13.14
C ASP A 313 -17.78 -49.86 -11.85
N PHE A 314 -17.33 -48.60 -11.81
CA PHE A 314 -17.64 -47.67 -10.72
C PHE A 314 -19.15 -47.38 -10.63
N LYS A 315 -19.84 -47.19 -11.76
CA LYS A 315 -21.30 -47.00 -11.76
C LYS A 315 -22.07 -48.25 -11.32
N ALA A 316 -21.57 -49.44 -11.65
CA ALA A 316 -22.17 -50.69 -11.18
C ALA A 316 -21.96 -50.89 -9.68
N ALA A 317 -20.80 -50.51 -9.14
CA ALA A 317 -20.50 -50.55 -7.72
C ALA A 317 -21.21 -49.44 -6.91
N HIS A 318 -21.46 -48.29 -7.54
CA HIS A 318 -22.11 -47.12 -6.93
C HIS A 318 -23.26 -46.59 -7.81
N PRO A 319 -24.40 -47.31 -7.88
CA PRO A 319 -25.55 -46.90 -8.68
C PRO A 319 -26.05 -45.51 -8.28
N ASP A 320 -26.42 -44.70 -9.27
CA ASP A 320 -26.99 -43.34 -9.13
C ASP A 320 -26.14 -42.29 -8.38
N LYS A 321 -24.95 -42.65 -7.89
CA LYS A 321 -24.02 -41.74 -7.21
C LYS A 321 -23.02 -41.06 -8.15
N ILE A 322 -22.84 -41.60 -9.36
CA ILE A 322 -21.93 -41.09 -10.37
C ILE A 322 -22.74 -40.67 -11.60
N CYS A 323 -22.52 -39.43 -12.07
CA CYS A 323 -23.25 -38.92 -13.22
C CYS A 323 -23.02 -39.75 -14.49
N ARG A 324 -24.00 -39.71 -15.40
CA ARG A 324 -23.95 -40.49 -16.65
C ARG A 324 -22.74 -40.12 -17.51
N GLN A 325 -22.32 -38.86 -17.51
CA GLN A 325 -21.15 -38.36 -18.23
C GLN A 325 -20.39 -37.37 -17.34
N PRO A 326 -19.35 -37.83 -16.61
CA PRO A 326 -18.42 -36.96 -15.90
C PRO A 326 -17.70 -36.01 -16.87
N ILE A 327 -17.51 -34.77 -16.42
CA ILE A 327 -16.74 -33.72 -17.09
C ILE A 327 -15.25 -33.93 -16.85
N ASP A 328 -14.88 -34.34 -15.64
CA ASP A 328 -13.49 -34.53 -15.21
C ASP A 328 -13.40 -35.64 -14.14
N ILE A 329 -12.19 -36.08 -13.82
CA ILE A 329 -11.91 -37.10 -12.80
C ILE A 329 -10.67 -36.71 -12.00
N GLN A 330 -10.69 -37.00 -10.70
CA GLN A 330 -9.51 -36.97 -9.85
C GLN A 330 -9.29 -38.33 -9.22
N ALA A 331 -8.02 -38.74 -9.12
CA ALA A 331 -7.61 -39.92 -8.37
C ALA A 331 -6.55 -39.55 -7.35
N MET A 332 -6.61 -40.18 -6.19
CA MET A 332 -5.55 -40.15 -5.20
C MET A 332 -5.36 -41.54 -4.60
N THR A 333 -4.15 -41.81 -4.15
CA THR A 333 -3.86 -42.96 -3.30
C THR A 333 -4.62 -42.84 -1.96
N LEU A 334 -4.76 -43.96 -1.24
CA LEU A 334 -5.39 -43.96 0.08
C LEU A 334 -4.62 -43.12 1.13
N ASP A 335 -3.32 -42.93 0.95
CA ASP A 335 -2.46 -42.06 1.79
C ASP A 335 -2.46 -40.58 1.36
N GLY A 336 -3.22 -40.22 0.31
CA GLY A 336 -3.52 -38.84 -0.05
C GLY A 336 -2.62 -38.21 -1.12
N ALA A 337 -1.73 -38.99 -1.77
CA ALA A 337 -0.96 -38.51 -2.91
C ALA A 337 -1.84 -38.46 -4.18
N ASN A 338 -1.81 -37.32 -4.88
CA ASN A 338 -2.52 -37.16 -6.14
C ASN A 338 -1.91 -38.06 -7.22
N LEU A 339 -2.75 -38.78 -7.95
CA LEU A 339 -2.34 -39.65 -9.05
C LEU A 339 -2.63 -38.98 -10.39
N THR A 340 -1.67 -39.08 -11.32
CA THR A 340 -1.87 -38.67 -12.71
C THR A 340 -2.79 -39.69 -13.39
N THR A 341 -3.94 -39.26 -13.90
CA THR A 341 -4.89 -40.12 -14.60
C THR A 341 -4.98 -39.75 -16.08
N GLU A 342 -4.88 -40.74 -16.96
CA GLU A 342 -5.20 -40.57 -18.38
C GLU A 342 -6.59 -41.16 -18.69
N VAL A 343 -7.42 -40.36 -19.34
CA VAL A 343 -8.78 -40.74 -19.74
C VAL A 343 -8.79 -41.13 -21.22
N PHE A 344 -9.03 -42.41 -21.50
CA PHE A 344 -9.17 -42.89 -22.88
C PHE A 344 -10.64 -42.96 -23.31
N TYR A 345 -10.98 -42.28 -24.41
CA TYR A 345 -12.29 -42.37 -25.05
C TYR A 345 -12.33 -43.51 -26.08
N LYS A 346 -13.21 -44.51 -25.87
CA LYS A 346 -13.49 -45.54 -26.88
C LYS A 346 -14.97 -45.51 -27.29
N SER A 347 -15.22 -45.29 -28.58
CA SER A 347 -16.56 -45.33 -29.21
C SER A 347 -17.64 -44.47 -28.51
N GLY A 348 -17.25 -43.31 -27.97
CA GLY A 348 -18.15 -42.29 -27.46
C GLY A 348 -18.90 -42.57 -26.15
N HIS A 349 -18.69 -43.72 -25.49
CA HIS A 349 -19.52 -44.10 -24.32
C HIS A 349 -18.79 -44.83 -23.18
N ASP A 350 -17.51 -45.20 -23.33
CA ASP A 350 -16.79 -46.02 -22.34
C ASP A 350 -15.49 -45.31 -21.91
N TYR A 351 -15.50 -44.73 -20.69
CA TYR A 351 -14.34 -44.07 -20.09
C TYR A 351 -13.46 -45.12 -19.41
N ARG A 352 -12.16 -45.07 -19.68
CA ARG A 352 -11.16 -45.92 -19.03
C ARG A 352 -10.08 -45.08 -18.39
N PHE A 353 -9.67 -45.49 -17.20
CA PHE A 353 -8.67 -44.79 -16.40
C PHE A 353 -7.43 -45.66 -16.31
N LEU A 354 -6.27 -45.08 -16.61
CA LEU A 354 -4.96 -45.73 -16.48
C LEU A 354 -4.19 -45.01 -15.36
N CYS A 355 -3.65 -45.79 -14.42
CA CYS A 355 -2.67 -45.31 -13.44
C CYS A 355 -1.27 -45.62 -14.00
N HIS A 356 -0.42 -44.59 -14.17
CA HIS A 356 0.93 -44.76 -14.72
C HIS A 356 1.89 -45.27 -13.63
N GLY A 357 2.39 -46.50 -13.80
CA GLY A 357 3.36 -47.12 -12.89
C GLY A 357 4.75 -46.48 -12.84
N LYS A 358 4.98 -45.33 -13.49
CA LYS A 358 6.27 -44.60 -13.39
C LYS A 358 6.40 -43.75 -12.13
N ASP A 359 5.29 -43.47 -11.43
CA ASP A 359 5.28 -42.71 -10.17
C ASP A 359 5.14 -43.58 -8.92
N GLN A 360 5.13 -44.92 -9.05
CA GLN A 360 5.07 -45.85 -7.92
C GLN A 360 5.97 -47.06 -8.17
N THR A 361 6.81 -47.37 -7.19
CA THR A 361 7.83 -48.43 -7.23
C THR A 361 7.25 -49.81 -7.57
N GLY A 362 7.79 -50.45 -8.62
CA GLY A 362 8.01 -51.91 -8.79
C GLY A 362 6.85 -52.92 -8.74
N GLU A 363 5.72 -52.65 -8.09
CA GLU A 363 4.71 -53.68 -7.75
C GLU A 363 3.30 -53.48 -8.35
N GLY A 364 3.10 -52.47 -9.20
CA GLY A 364 1.80 -52.14 -9.80
C GLY A 364 1.02 -51.08 -9.02
N CYS A 365 -0.15 -50.65 -9.52
CA CYS A 365 -0.90 -49.53 -8.93
C CYS A 365 -1.42 -49.86 -7.53
N GLN A 366 -1.05 -49.04 -6.54
CA GLN A 366 -1.61 -49.13 -5.18
C GLN A 366 -3.12 -48.89 -5.18
N ASN A 367 -3.81 -49.33 -4.11
CA ASN A 367 -5.22 -49.01 -3.93
C ASN A 367 -5.43 -47.49 -3.90
N TYR A 368 -6.42 -47.02 -4.65
CA TYR A 368 -6.68 -45.61 -4.87
C TYR A 368 -8.19 -45.35 -4.82
N ARG A 369 -8.54 -44.09 -4.60
CA ARG A 369 -9.91 -43.58 -4.67
C ARG A 369 -10.05 -42.54 -5.76
N VAL A 370 -11.21 -42.50 -6.39
CA VAL A 370 -11.55 -41.57 -7.48
C VAL A 370 -12.79 -40.77 -7.16
N ARG A 371 -12.86 -39.54 -7.63
CA ARG A 371 -14.09 -38.76 -7.68
C ARG A 371 -14.27 -38.15 -9.05
N PHE A 372 -15.52 -37.89 -9.42
CA PHE A 372 -15.91 -37.46 -10.74
C PHE A 372 -16.49 -36.06 -10.68
N LEU A 373 -16.07 -35.16 -11.57
CA LEU A 373 -16.68 -33.85 -11.71
C LEU A 373 -17.93 -34.02 -12.55
N CYS A 374 -19.08 -33.73 -11.96
CA CYS A 374 -20.37 -33.91 -12.61
C CYS A 374 -20.98 -32.54 -12.92
N GLY A 375 -21.38 -32.36 -14.18
CA GLY A 375 -22.14 -31.19 -14.61
C GLY A 375 -23.58 -31.26 -14.12
N ARG A 376 -24.03 -30.21 -13.42
CA ARG A 376 -25.43 -30.00 -13.07
C ARG A 376 -26.20 -29.47 -14.30
N SER A 377 -27.50 -29.20 -14.09
CA SER A 377 -28.34 -28.57 -15.11
C SER A 377 -27.81 -27.17 -15.45
N VAL A 378 -27.76 -26.86 -16.74
CA VAL A 378 -27.40 -25.55 -17.24
C VAL A 378 -28.48 -24.51 -16.92
N LYS A 379 -28.08 -23.28 -16.62
CA LYS A 379 -28.97 -22.12 -16.46
C LYS A 379 -28.52 -20.98 -17.37
N PRO A 380 -29.44 -20.19 -17.94
CA PRO A 380 -29.08 -19.03 -18.72
C PRO A 380 -28.61 -17.94 -17.76
N LYS A 381 -27.65 -17.13 -18.19
CA LYS A 381 -27.21 -15.94 -17.48
C LYS A 381 -26.93 -14.84 -18.50
N LEU A 382 -27.38 -13.64 -18.19
CA LEU A 382 -27.09 -12.46 -18.96
C LEU A 382 -26.56 -11.38 -18.03
N THR A 383 -25.47 -10.76 -18.45
CA THR A 383 -24.83 -9.67 -17.71
C THR A 383 -24.61 -8.49 -18.66
N VAL A 384 -24.98 -7.28 -18.23
CA VAL A 384 -24.61 -6.03 -18.90
C VAL A 384 -23.94 -5.12 -17.89
N THR A 385 -22.73 -4.67 -18.22
CA THR A 385 -21.98 -3.73 -17.39
C THR A 385 -21.62 -2.49 -18.19
N ILE A 386 -21.65 -1.33 -17.54
CA ILE A 386 -21.11 -0.08 -18.08
C ILE A 386 -20.16 0.45 -17.04
N ASP A 387 -18.88 0.43 -17.33
CA ASP A 387 -17.84 0.90 -16.43
C ASP A 387 -17.45 2.32 -16.82
N THR A 388 -17.86 3.32 -16.03
CA THR A 388 -17.51 4.73 -16.26
C THR A 388 -16.15 5.13 -15.67
N ASN A 389 -15.45 4.15 -15.10
CA ASN A 389 -14.24 4.29 -14.32
C ASN A 389 -13.15 3.33 -14.85
N VAL A 390 -13.09 3.15 -16.17
CA VAL A 390 -12.27 2.12 -16.84
C VAL A 390 -10.80 2.14 -16.37
N ASN A 391 -10.24 3.33 -16.20
CA ASN A 391 -8.85 3.56 -15.77
C ASN A 391 -8.77 4.47 -14.54
N SER A 392 -9.81 4.49 -13.71
CA SER A 392 -9.85 5.36 -12.53
C SER A 392 -10.69 4.75 -11.42
N THR A 393 -10.46 5.18 -10.19
CA THR A 393 -11.23 4.73 -9.04
C THR A 393 -11.71 5.94 -8.26
N VAL A 394 -12.93 5.90 -7.73
CA VAL A 394 -13.38 6.90 -6.75
C VAL A 394 -13.21 6.31 -5.36
N LEU A 395 -12.30 6.88 -4.58
CA LEU A 395 -12.13 6.55 -3.18
C LEU A 395 -13.17 7.32 -2.36
N ASN A 396 -13.85 6.61 -1.46
CA ASN A 396 -14.77 7.20 -0.49
C ASN A 396 -14.07 7.22 0.86
N LEU A 397 -14.03 8.39 1.49
CA LEU A 397 -13.19 8.64 2.66
C LEU A 397 -14.03 9.12 3.84
N VAL A 398 -13.47 9.01 5.04
CA VAL A 398 -14.13 9.43 6.28
C VAL A 398 -14.14 10.95 6.40
N ASP A 399 -13.01 11.60 6.12
CA ASP A 399 -12.81 13.05 6.33
C ASP A 399 -12.90 13.86 5.02
N ASP A 400 -12.92 15.19 5.18
CA ASP A 400 -12.86 16.14 4.07
C ASP A 400 -11.46 16.16 3.45
N VAL A 401 -11.39 15.75 2.17
CA VAL A 401 -10.16 15.67 1.38
C VAL A 401 -10.06 16.76 0.31
N SER A 402 -10.82 17.84 0.44
CA SER A 402 -10.78 18.97 -0.50
C SER A 402 -9.40 19.63 -0.59
N SER A 403 -8.52 19.42 0.38
CA SER A 403 -7.12 19.85 0.33
C SER A 403 -6.27 19.07 -0.69
N TRP A 404 -6.66 17.84 -1.04
CA TRP A 404 -5.96 17.03 -2.04
C TRP A 404 -6.34 17.49 -3.45
N LYS A 405 -5.32 17.77 -4.27
CA LYS A 405 -5.46 18.37 -5.59
C LYS A 405 -5.03 17.39 -6.68
N PRO A 406 -5.54 17.55 -7.92
CA PRO A 406 -5.07 16.76 -9.05
C PRO A 406 -3.54 16.80 -9.19
N GLY A 407 -2.93 15.64 -9.38
CA GLY A 407 -1.49 15.46 -9.42
C GLY A 407 -0.88 14.95 -8.13
N ASP A 408 -1.53 15.15 -6.97
CA ASP A 408 -1.09 14.59 -5.69
C ASP A 408 -1.01 13.06 -5.75
N ARG A 409 -0.07 12.49 -5.00
CA ARG A 409 0.05 11.04 -4.79
C ARG A 409 -0.54 10.66 -3.44
N LEU A 410 -1.29 9.56 -3.45
CA LEU A 410 -1.86 8.92 -2.27
C LEU A 410 -1.31 7.51 -2.16
N VAL A 411 -1.27 6.98 -0.95
CA VAL A 411 -1.04 5.56 -0.68
C VAL A 411 -2.22 5.00 0.10
N VAL A 412 -2.74 3.85 -0.31
CA VAL A 412 -3.78 3.10 0.41
C VAL A 412 -3.12 1.91 1.10
N ALA A 413 -3.33 1.78 2.40
CA ALA A 413 -2.74 0.75 3.23
C ALA A 413 -3.19 -0.66 2.83
N SER A 414 -2.33 -1.66 3.05
CA SER A 414 -2.75 -3.05 3.01
C SER A 414 -3.81 -3.30 4.07
N THR A 415 -4.78 -4.16 3.77
CA THR A 415 -5.72 -4.69 4.78
C THR A 415 -5.63 -6.21 4.86
N ASP A 416 -4.54 -6.80 4.39
CA ASP A 416 -4.24 -8.24 4.42
C ASP A 416 -2.99 -8.52 5.26
N TYR A 417 -2.60 -9.78 5.42
CA TYR A 417 -1.38 -10.18 6.14
C TYR A 417 -0.09 -9.70 5.48
N SER A 418 -0.12 -9.38 4.19
CA SER A 418 1.04 -8.89 3.46
C SER A 418 1.08 -7.37 3.42
N MET A 419 2.12 -6.77 3.98
CA MET A 419 2.43 -5.33 3.85
C MET A 419 2.63 -4.87 2.40
N TYR A 420 3.03 -5.78 1.50
CA TYR A 420 3.33 -5.47 0.09
C TYR A 420 2.08 -5.23 -0.78
N GLN A 421 0.88 -5.28 -0.17
CA GLN A 421 -0.38 -4.94 -0.84
C GLN A 421 -0.78 -3.47 -0.67
N ALA A 422 0.07 -2.61 -0.10
CA ALA A 422 -0.16 -1.17 -0.14
C ALA A 422 -0.02 -0.65 -1.58
N GLU A 423 -0.92 0.23 -2.01
CA GLU A 423 -0.98 0.71 -3.41
C GLU A 423 -0.95 2.24 -3.48
N GLU A 424 -0.15 2.76 -4.40
CA GLU A 424 -0.11 4.18 -4.70
C GLU A 424 -1.05 4.56 -5.83
N PHE A 425 -1.71 5.71 -5.68
CA PHE A 425 -2.58 6.26 -6.71
C PHE A 425 -2.34 7.76 -6.90
N GLN A 426 -2.44 8.23 -8.14
CA GLN A 426 -2.40 9.66 -8.46
C GLN A 426 -3.81 10.24 -8.47
N VAL A 427 -4.02 11.38 -7.80
CA VAL A 427 -5.28 12.11 -7.80
C VAL A 427 -5.58 12.70 -9.17
N LEU A 428 -6.79 12.48 -9.66
CA LEU A 428 -7.33 13.00 -10.91
C LEU A 428 -8.34 14.13 -10.66
N PRO A 429 -8.57 15.02 -11.64
CA PRO A 429 -9.67 15.98 -11.58
C PRO A 429 -11.02 15.28 -11.39
N CYS A 430 -11.79 15.72 -10.40
CA CYS A 430 -13.13 15.19 -10.14
C CYS A 430 -14.13 16.31 -9.84
N ARG A 431 -14.90 16.72 -10.85
CA ARG A 431 -15.89 17.80 -10.69
C ARG A 431 -17.15 17.37 -9.93
N ALA A 432 -17.44 16.07 -9.92
CA ALA A 432 -18.62 15.50 -9.29
C ALA A 432 -18.34 14.89 -7.90
N CYS A 433 -17.08 14.88 -7.45
CA CYS A 433 -16.72 14.33 -6.15
C CYS A 433 -17.24 15.23 -5.03
N ARG A 434 -17.77 14.60 -3.98
CA ARG A 434 -18.04 15.26 -2.70
C ARG A 434 -16.73 15.62 -2.00
N PRO A 435 -16.75 16.49 -0.97
CA PRO A 435 -15.57 16.78 -0.16
C PRO A 435 -14.89 15.53 0.44
N THR A 436 -15.64 14.45 0.67
CA THR A 436 -15.15 13.16 1.20
C THR A 436 -14.84 12.12 0.11
N GLN A 437 -14.66 12.56 -1.14
CA GLN A 437 -14.38 11.69 -2.28
C GLN A 437 -13.22 12.22 -3.11
N VAL A 438 -12.39 11.32 -3.60
CA VAL A 438 -11.33 11.65 -4.55
C VAL A 438 -11.32 10.64 -5.69
N LYS A 439 -11.17 11.13 -6.92
CA LYS A 439 -10.95 10.28 -8.09
C LYS A 439 -9.45 10.08 -8.26
N VAL A 440 -9.02 8.84 -8.44
CA VAL A 440 -7.61 8.47 -8.59
C VAL A 440 -7.39 7.67 -9.88
N ALA A 441 -6.17 7.70 -10.40
CA ALA A 441 -5.77 7.01 -11.61
C ALA A 441 -5.58 5.51 -11.36
N GLY A 442 -6.06 4.68 -12.28
CA GLY A 442 -5.97 3.23 -12.19
C GLY A 442 -7.07 2.59 -11.35
N LYS A 443 -6.92 1.28 -11.15
CA LYS A 443 -7.79 0.43 -10.34
C LYS A 443 -6.93 -0.31 -9.33
N ALA A 444 -7.48 -0.57 -8.15
CA ALA A 444 -6.80 -1.37 -7.15
C ALA A 444 -6.52 -2.78 -7.69
N THR A 445 -5.35 -3.30 -7.37
CA THR A 445 -4.94 -4.68 -7.59
C THR A 445 -5.35 -5.55 -6.42
N TYR A 446 -5.44 -4.96 -5.22
CA TYR A 446 -5.78 -5.65 -3.98
C TYR A 446 -7.11 -5.17 -3.38
N LEU A 447 -7.59 -5.92 -2.39
CA LEU A 447 -8.75 -5.53 -1.60
C LEU A 447 -8.27 -4.61 -0.46
N HIS A 448 -8.89 -3.43 -0.35
CA HIS A 448 -8.70 -2.54 0.78
C HIS A 448 -10.04 -2.35 1.50
N ILE A 449 -10.13 -2.90 2.70
CA ILE A 449 -11.35 -2.85 3.51
C ILE A 449 -11.68 -1.39 3.86
N GLY A 450 -12.96 -1.01 3.77
CA GLY A 450 -13.44 0.33 4.12
C GLY A 450 -14.64 0.30 5.06
N GLU A 451 -14.73 -0.77 5.85
CA GLU A 451 -15.79 -1.00 6.83
C GLU A 451 -15.25 -1.70 8.10
N VAL A 452 -16.08 -1.73 9.15
CA VAL A 452 -15.82 -2.52 10.35
C VAL A 452 -16.17 -3.98 10.07
N VAL A 453 -15.24 -4.91 10.33
CA VAL A 453 -15.41 -6.34 10.07
C VAL A 453 -15.36 -7.09 11.40
N ASP A 454 -16.41 -7.84 11.71
CA ASP A 454 -16.55 -8.62 12.95
C ASP A 454 -16.30 -7.81 14.24
N GLY A 455 -16.69 -6.53 14.23
CA GLY A 455 -16.52 -5.62 15.37
C GLY A 455 -15.13 -4.96 15.47
N VAL A 456 -14.21 -5.29 14.55
CA VAL A 456 -12.87 -4.70 14.45
C VAL A 456 -12.86 -3.66 13.34
N ASP A 457 -12.40 -2.44 13.64
CA ASP A 457 -12.25 -1.40 12.63
C ASP A 457 -11.05 -1.70 11.71
N MET A 458 -11.32 -2.36 10.58
CA MET A 458 -10.34 -2.75 9.57
C MET A 458 -10.27 -1.80 8.38
N ARG A 459 -10.84 -0.59 8.49
CA ARG A 459 -10.79 0.42 7.42
C ARG A 459 -9.35 0.74 7.05
N ALA A 460 -9.00 0.70 5.78
CA ALA A 460 -7.66 1.01 5.30
C ALA A 460 -7.35 2.49 5.48
N GLU A 461 -6.14 2.81 5.91
CA GLU A 461 -5.61 4.16 5.89
C GLU A 461 -5.35 4.60 4.44
N VAL A 462 -5.58 5.89 4.19
CA VAL A 462 -5.25 6.57 2.94
C VAL A 462 -4.38 7.77 3.28
N GLY A 463 -3.09 7.66 3.00
CA GLY A 463 -2.09 8.69 3.28
C GLY A 463 -1.77 9.56 2.07
N LEU A 464 -1.60 10.86 2.31
CA LEU A 464 -1.05 11.80 1.34
C LEU A 464 0.48 11.67 1.30
N LEU A 465 1.04 11.65 0.10
CA LEU A 465 2.49 11.66 -0.10
C LEU A 465 3.01 13.00 -0.63
N SER A 466 2.14 13.83 -1.22
CA SER A 466 2.56 15.03 -1.95
C SER A 466 2.40 16.35 -1.19
N HIS A 467 3.47 17.14 -1.13
CA HIS A 467 3.47 18.54 -0.63
C HIS A 467 4.10 19.51 -1.64
N ASN A 468 3.89 20.81 -1.41
CA ASN A 468 4.43 21.86 -2.29
C ASN A 468 5.89 22.24 -1.98
N ILE A 469 6.39 21.85 -0.80
CA ILE A 469 7.80 21.93 -0.44
C ILE A 469 8.34 20.50 -0.49
N VAL A 470 9.36 20.26 -1.31
CA VAL A 470 10.00 18.95 -1.45
C VAL A 470 11.49 19.08 -1.13
N VAL A 471 12.02 18.19 -0.30
CA VAL A 471 13.48 17.98 -0.17
C VAL A 471 13.78 16.54 -0.58
N MET A 472 14.73 16.37 -1.49
CA MET A 472 15.08 15.05 -2.01
C MET A 472 16.56 14.87 -2.28
N GLY A 473 17.04 13.63 -2.13
CA GLY A 473 18.33 13.22 -2.63
C GLY A 473 18.31 13.04 -4.15
N GLU A 474 19.34 13.51 -4.84
CA GLU A 474 19.60 13.08 -6.22
C GLU A 474 20.15 11.66 -6.21
N MET A 475 19.60 10.80 -7.06
CA MET A 475 19.87 9.36 -7.05
C MET A 475 20.54 8.91 -8.33
N GLU A 476 21.41 7.90 -8.21
CA GLU A 476 21.99 7.19 -9.35
C GLU A 476 21.03 6.11 -9.90
N GLU A 477 21.21 5.72 -11.17
CA GLU A 477 20.36 4.72 -11.82
C GLU A 477 20.47 3.33 -11.16
N ARG A 478 21.62 3.02 -10.56
CA ARG A 478 21.96 1.70 -9.99
C ARG A 478 22.71 1.84 -8.69
N CYS A 479 22.67 0.78 -7.87
CA CYS A 479 23.52 0.69 -6.69
C CYS A 479 25.02 0.84 -7.04
N TYR A 480 25.75 1.52 -6.17
CA TYR A 480 27.21 1.54 -6.15
C TYR A 480 27.71 1.32 -4.71
N GLU A 481 28.87 0.69 -4.58
CA GLU A 481 29.40 0.27 -3.27
C GLU A 481 30.10 1.44 -2.57
N TYR A 482 29.48 1.95 -1.51
CA TYR A 482 30.08 2.93 -0.58
C TYR A 482 30.15 2.43 0.87
N SER A 483 29.61 1.24 1.10
CA SER A 483 29.80 0.43 2.31
C SER A 483 29.88 -1.04 1.90
N SER A 484 30.46 -1.89 2.75
CA SER A 484 30.73 -3.29 2.44
C SER A 484 29.44 -4.06 2.11
N LYS A 485 29.37 -4.62 0.89
CA LYS A 485 28.32 -5.55 0.41
C LYS A 485 26.92 -4.93 0.23
N LEU A 486 26.77 -3.61 0.12
CA LEU A 486 25.45 -2.99 -0.05
C LEU A 486 24.74 -3.48 -1.31
N CYS A 487 25.45 -3.52 -2.44
CA CYS A 487 24.84 -3.92 -3.72
C CYS A 487 24.56 -5.41 -3.83
N SER A 488 24.96 -6.21 -2.82
CA SER A 488 24.52 -7.58 -2.69
C SER A 488 23.10 -7.71 -2.15
N PHE A 489 22.60 -6.67 -1.47
CA PHE A 489 21.28 -6.62 -0.84
C PHE A 489 20.30 -5.70 -1.57
N PHE A 490 20.79 -4.61 -2.15
CA PHE A 490 19.98 -3.63 -2.86
C PHE A 490 20.45 -3.49 -4.31
N ASP A 491 19.52 -3.45 -5.26
CA ASP A 491 19.79 -3.21 -6.69
C ASP A 491 19.65 -1.72 -7.08
N PHE A 492 19.23 -0.87 -6.15
CA PHE A 492 19.06 0.57 -6.29
C PHE A 492 20.07 1.36 -5.44
N ASP A 493 20.28 2.63 -5.80
CA ASP A 493 21.10 3.56 -5.01
C ASP A 493 20.43 3.84 -3.65
N THR A 494 21.21 3.72 -2.58
CA THR A 494 20.77 3.92 -1.20
C THR A 494 21.42 5.16 -0.56
N PHE A 495 22.11 5.99 -1.34
CA PHE A 495 22.81 7.18 -0.87
C PHE A 495 21.97 8.46 -1.05
N GLY A 496 20.86 8.54 -0.33
CA GLY A 496 19.94 9.68 -0.35
C GLY A 496 20.43 10.93 0.39
N GLY A 497 19.59 11.97 0.40
CA GLY A 497 19.80 13.17 1.23
C GLY A 497 19.37 12.98 2.68
N HIS A 498 19.71 13.87 3.60
CA HIS A 498 19.25 13.76 4.99
C HIS A 498 19.15 15.12 5.69
N ILE A 499 18.35 15.19 6.76
CA ILE A 499 18.21 16.38 7.61
C ILE A 499 18.70 16.03 9.01
N LYS A 500 19.61 16.83 9.57
CA LYS A 500 20.14 16.63 10.92
C LYS A 500 20.08 17.93 11.72
N ILE A 501 19.46 17.87 12.90
CA ILE A 501 19.36 18.95 13.87
C ILE A 501 20.20 18.55 15.08
N GLY A 502 21.25 19.32 15.35
CA GLY A 502 22.19 19.09 16.45
C GLY A 502 21.84 19.87 17.73
N LEU A 503 22.70 19.73 18.74
CA LEU A 503 22.58 20.43 20.03
C LEU A 503 22.63 21.96 19.90
N ASP A 504 21.95 22.65 20.83
CA ASP A 504 21.93 24.11 20.98
C ASP A 504 21.44 24.89 19.74
N PHE A 505 20.63 24.28 18.87
CA PHE A 505 19.95 25.01 17.80
C PHE A 505 18.99 26.05 18.39
N LYS A 506 18.64 27.07 17.60
CA LYS A 506 17.79 28.18 18.08
C LYS A 506 16.31 27.91 17.90
N ALA A 507 15.91 27.41 16.74
CA ALA A 507 14.56 26.94 16.46
C ALA A 507 14.54 25.98 15.25
N ALA A 508 13.64 25.00 15.27
CA ALA A 508 13.43 24.08 14.17
C ALA A 508 11.94 23.71 14.10
N HIS A 509 11.26 24.19 13.07
CA HIS A 509 9.85 23.89 12.82
C HIS A 509 9.68 23.41 11.37
N ILE A 510 9.19 22.18 11.23
CA ILE A 510 9.03 21.52 9.93
C ILE A 510 7.54 21.21 9.72
N GLU A 511 6.92 22.10 8.97
CA GLU A 511 5.54 22.24 8.48
C GLU A 511 5.25 21.83 7.04
N GLY A 512 4.41 20.84 6.70
CA GLY A 512 3.90 20.73 5.32
C GLY A 512 4.96 20.38 4.27
N LEU A 513 5.82 19.40 4.58
CA LEU A 513 7.01 19.03 3.82
C LEU A 513 6.90 17.62 3.22
N GLU A 514 7.40 17.42 2.00
CA GLU A 514 7.62 16.11 1.39
C GLU A 514 9.12 15.79 1.36
N LEU A 515 9.47 14.61 1.87
CA LEU A 515 10.81 14.04 1.86
C LEU A 515 10.84 12.77 1.01
N LYS A 516 11.64 12.80 -0.06
CA LYS A 516 11.75 11.68 -1.00
C LYS A 516 13.20 11.32 -1.27
N TYR A 517 13.53 10.03 -1.37
CA TYR A 517 14.91 9.59 -1.61
C TYR A 517 15.88 10.14 -0.56
N MET A 518 15.44 10.09 0.70
CA MET A 518 16.18 10.55 1.86
C MET A 518 16.66 9.36 2.69
N GLY A 519 17.60 9.60 3.60
CA GLY A 519 18.30 8.57 4.36
C GLY A 519 19.43 7.91 3.57
N GLN A 520 20.38 7.32 4.29
CA GLN A 520 21.49 6.54 3.74
C GLN A 520 21.69 5.24 4.53
N GLN A 521 22.25 4.22 3.88
CA GLN A 521 22.77 3.01 4.55
C GLN A 521 24.14 3.26 5.26
N THR A 522 24.27 4.42 5.90
CA THR A 522 25.35 4.82 6.83
C THR A 522 24.73 5.40 8.10
N MET A 523 25.32 5.10 9.26
CA MET A 523 24.77 5.51 10.56
C MET A 523 24.66 7.05 10.67
N GLY A 524 23.55 7.51 11.25
CA GLY A 524 23.32 8.92 11.56
C GLY A 524 22.84 9.81 10.41
N HIS A 525 22.56 9.27 9.23
CA HIS A 525 22.06 10.02 8.06
C HIS A 525 20.64 9.57 7.71
N TYR A 526 19.64 10.17 8.37
CA TYR A 526 18.22 9.82 8.27
C TYR A 526 17.39 10.99 7.73
N PRO A 527 16.21 10.77 7.11
CA PRO A 527 15.37 11.81 6.53
C PRO A 527 15.15 12.97 7.47
N ILE A 528 14.82 12.69 8.74
CA ILE A 528 14.83 13.66 9.83
C ILE A 528 15.53 13.05 11.04
N HIS A 529 16.58 13.71 11.52
CA HIS A 529 17.39 13.26 12.66
C HIS A 529 17.58 14.38 13.68
N PHE A 530 16.92 14.28 14.83
CA PHE A 530 17.26 15.08 16.01
C PHE A 530 18.36 14.36 16.79
N HIS A 531 19.59 14.86 16.69
CA HIS A 531 20.79 14.18 17.16
C HIS A 531 21.36 14.88 18.39
N MET A 532 21.19 14.23 19.55
CA MET A 532 21.68 14.68 20.85
C MET A 532 21.24 16.12 21.18
N ALA A 533 19.99 16.48 20.86
CA ALA A 533 19.49 17.83 20.98
C ALA A 533 19.00 18.19 22.40
N GLY A 534 18.93 17.21 23.31
CA GLY A 534 18.45 17.42 24.67
C GLY A 534 16.93 17.62 24.74
N ASP A 535 16.45 18.40 25.70
CA ASP A 535 15.04 18.77 25.79
C ASP A 535 14.73 19.81 24.70
N VAL A 536 13.81 19.52 23.76
CA VAL A 536 13.45 20.41 22.64
C VAL A 536 12.05 21.04 22.77
N ASP A 537 11.46 20.91 23.95
CA ASP A 537 10.19 21.48 24.39
C ASP A 537 10.39 22.70 25.31
N GLU A 538 9.32 23.15 25.98
CA GLU A 538 9.38 24.26 26.94
C GLU A 538 10.38 24.01 28.08
N LYS A 539 10.63 22.74 28.46
CA LYS A 539 11.62 22.39 29.48
C LYS A 539 13.05 22.67 29.01
N GLY A 540 13.29 22.54 27.70
CA GLY A 540 14.53 22.96 27.04
C GLY A 540 14.65 24.46 26.79
N GLY A 541 13.59 25.23 27.07
CA GLY A 541 13.55 26.67 26.80
C GLY A 541 13.08 27.04 25.38
N TYR A 542 12.56 26.08 24.61
CA TYR A 542 12.02 26.35 23.27
C TYR A 542 10.59 26.87 23.36
N ASN A 543 10.35 28.06 22.80
CA ASN A 543 9.02 28.66 22.70
C ASN A 543 8.84 29.39 21.36
N PRO A 544 8.00 28.87 20.43
CA PRO A 544 7.23 27.64 20.58
C PRO A 544 8.13 26.38 20.66
N PRO A 545 7.62 25.27 21.22
CA PRO A 545 8.31 23.98 21.19
C PRO A 545 8.62 23.50 19.78
N THR A 546 9.73 22.77 19.63
CA THR A 546 10.17 22.18 18.36
C THR A 546 9.17 21.13 17.87
N TYR A 547 8.90 21.08 16.56
CA TYR A 547 7.97 20.09 16.00
C TYR A 547 8.27 19.69 14.55
N VAL A 548 7.73 18.52 14.20
CA VAL A 548 7.58 18.00 12.82
C VAL A 548 6.09 17.72 12.61
N LYS A 549 5.45 18.45 11.70
CA LYS A 549 4.00 18.39 11.44
C LYS A 549 3.65 18.33 9.96
N ASP A 550 2.61 17.56 9.61
CA ASP A 550 2.08 17.48 8.24
C ASP A 550 3.20 17.14 7.23
N VAL A 551 3.93 16.05 7.49
CA VAL A 551 5.12 15.65 6.70
C VAL A 551 4.91 14.28 6.06
N SER A 552 5.18 14.16 4.77
CA SER A 552 5.25 12.89 4.06
C SER A 552 6.71 12.48 3.85
N ILE A 553 7.10 11.30 4.33
CA ILE A 553 8.46 10.75 4.23
C ILE A 553 8.36 9.42 3.49
N HIS A 554 8.84 9.35 2.25
CA HIS A 554 8.65 8.14 1.47
C HIS A 554 9.75 7.78 0.48
N HIS A 555 9.82 6.48 0.15
CA HIS A 555 10.89 5.90 -0.67
C HIS A 555 12.26 6.28 -0.11
N THR A 556 12.45 5.98 1.18
CA THR A 556 13.64 6.39 1.94
C THR A 556 14.59 5.22 2.18
N PHE A 557 15.88 5.53 2.19
CA PHE A 557 16.95 4.56 2.31
C PHE A 557 17.49 4.42 3.72
N SER A 558 16.90 5.09 4.70
CA SER A 558 16.98 4.70 6.11
C SER A 558 15.99 5.51 6.94
N ARG A 559 15.20 4.84 7.77
CA ARG A 559 14.23 5.38 8.74
C ARG A 559 13.27 6.46 8.20
N CYS A 560 12.42 6.97 9.08
CA CYS A 560 11.56 8.13 8.84
C CYS A 560 12.02 9.28 9.76
N VAL A 561 11.51 9.34 10.99
CA VAL A 561 11.92 10.31 12.02
C VAL A 561 12.73 9.59 13.09
N THR A 562 13.98 10.02 13.26
CA THR A 562 14.87 9.54 14.32
C THR A 562 15.01 10.58 15.41
N VAL A 563 14.68 10.17 16.64
CA VAL A 563 14.90 10.92 17.87
C VAL A 563 16.05 10.25 18.60
N HIS A 564 17.19 10.93 18.68
CA HIS A 564 18.41 10.38 19.28
C HIS A 564 18.90 11.32 20.38
N GLY A 565 18.94 10.85 21.63
CA GLY A 565 19.33 11.66 22.79
C GLY A 565 18.54 12.97 22.93
N SER A 566 17.28 12.97 22.49
CA SER A 566 16.41 14.14 22.39
C SER A 566 15.04 13.85 22.99
N ASN A 567 14.43 14.85 23.64
CA ASN A 567 13.23 14.69 24.46
C ASN A 567 12.20 15.79 24.20
N GLY A 568 10.93 15.47 24.38
CA GLY A 568 9.85 16.47 24.25
C GLY A 568 9.51 16.88 22.81
N LEU A 569 10.03 16.18 21.79
CA LEU A 569 9.70 16.48 20.40
C LEU A 569 8.23 16.15 20.09
N LEU A 570 7.54 17.06 19.41
CA LEU A 570 6.22 16.79 18.83
C LEU A 570 6.38 16.34 17.37
N VAL A 571 6.01 15.09 17.10
CA VAL A 571 5.90 14.49 15.76
C VAL A 571 4.43 14.23 15.50
N LYS A 572 3.82 14.96 14.56
CA LYS A 572 2.38 14.90 14.38
C LYS A 572 1.97 14.92 12.91
N ASP A 573 0.92 14.19 12.55
CA ASP A 573 0.40 14.20 11.18
C ASP A 573 1.49 13.78 10.15
N VAL A 574 2.31 12.79 10.51
CA VAL A 574 3.44 12.33 9.67
C VAL A 574 3.11 10.98 9.01
N VAL A 575 3.29 10.91 7.69
CA VAL A 575 3.12 9.69 6.89
C VAL A 575 4.49 9.16 6.47
N GLY A 576 4.87 8.00 6.97
CA GLY A 576 6.05 7.23 6.53
C GLY A 576 5.64 6.10 5.57
N TYR A 577 6.22 6.04 4.38
CA TYR A 577 5.89 5.00 3.39
C TYR A 577 7.11 4.50 2.62
N ASP A 578 7.27 3.18 2.49
CA ASP A 578 8.38 2.56 1.77
C ASP A 578 9.74 3.05 2.31
N ALA A 579 10.01 2.66 3.57
CA ALA A 579 11.21 3.06 4.30
C ALA A 579 12.06 1.84 4.65
N LEU A 580 13.39 1.96 4.50
CA LEU A 580 14.34 0.94 4.97
C LEU A 580 14.67 1.13 6.46
N GLY A 581 14.66 0.06 7.25
CA GLY A 581 14.93 0.09 8.69
C GLY A 581 13.76 0.66 9.49
N HIS A 582 13.92 0.83 10.81
CA HIS A 582 12.83 1.31 11.66
C HIS A 582 12.31 2.70 11.24
N CYS A 583 10.99 2.92 11.14
CA CYS A 583 10.46 4.20 10.63
C CYS A 583 10.51 5.33 11.68
N PHE A 584 9.68 5.27 12.72
CA PHE A 584 9.72 6.17 13.88
C PHE A 584 10.61 5.54 14.95
N PHE A 585 11.77 6.13 15.19
CA PHE A 585 12.86 5.48 15.90
C PHE A 585 13.43 6.35 17.01
N THR A 586 13.38 5.85 18.24
CA THR A 586 14.17 6.40 19.36
C THR A 586 15.42 5.53 19.56
N GLU A 587 16.61 6.12 19.59
CA GLU A 587 17.85 5.37 19.33
C GLU A 587 18.49 4.72 20.57
N ASP A 588 18.77 5.49 21.62
CA ASP A 588 19.73 5.08 22.64
C ASP A 588 19.13 4.71 24.00
N GLY A 589 17.85 4.99 24.24
CA GLY A 589 17.14 4.72 25.49
C GLY A 589 16.80 5.93 26.36
N PRO A 590 17.51 7.08 26.38
CA PRO A 590 17.12 8.19 27.24
C PRO A 590 15.96 9.03 26.66
N GLU A 591 15.53 8.78 25.43
CA GLU A 591 14.55 9.62 24.74
C GLU A 591 13.16 9.48 25.36
N GLU A 592 12.66 10.55 25.98
CA GLU A 592 11.41 10.58 26.73
C GLU A 592 10.57 11.82 26.42
N ARG A 593 9.28 11.78 26.80
CA ARG A 593 8.27 12.83 26.60
C ARG A 593 8.05 13.23 25.14
N ASN A 594 8.63 12.52 24.18
CA ASN A 594 8.33 12.74 22.77
C ASN A 594 6.89 12.30 22.51
N THR A 595 6.19 13.05 21.68
CA THR A 595 4.78 12.80 21.35
C THR A 595 4.66 12.53 19.87
N PHE A 596 4.27 11.30 19.54
CA PHE A 596 3.84 10.87 18.22
C PHE A 596 2.31 10.88 18.20
N ASP A 597 1.72 11.81 17.45
CA ASP A 597 0.26 11.97 17.35
C ASP A 597 -0.20 11.90 15.90
N HIS A 598 -1.09 10.98 15.57
CA HIS A 598 -1.61 10.82 14.22
C HIS A 598 -0.49 10.54 13.19
N CYS A 599 0.43 9.64 13.54
CA CYS A 599 1.50 9.18 12.65
C CYS A 599 1.13 7.85 11.97
N LEU A 600 1.33 7.76 10.67
CA LEU A 600 1.05 6.58 9.85
C LEU A 600 2.36 6.02 9.30
N GLY A 601 2.61 4.73 9.47
CA GLY A 601 3.73 4.04 8.85
C GLY A 601 3.30 2.82 8.04
N LEU A 602 3.80 2.75 6.80
CA LEU A 602 3.42 1.79 5.77
C LEU A 602 4.67 1.22 5.09
N LEU A 603 4.67 -0.08 4.82
CA LEU A 603 5.72 -0.76 4.06
C LEU A 603 7.15 -0.51 4.63
N VAL A 604 7.38 -0.86 5.89
CA VAL A 604 8.68 -0.69 6.57
C VAL A 604 9.56 -1.93 6.39
N LYS A 605 10.62 -1.82 5.58
CA LYS A 605 11.44 -2.93 5.07
C LYS A 605 12.77 -3.09 5.81
N PRO A 606 13.47 -4.24 5.68
CA PRO A 606 14.81 -4.43 6.23
C PRO A 606 15.85 -3.41 5.78
N SER A 607 16.86 -3.20 6.62
CA SER A 607 18.07 -2.45 6.27
C SER A 607 19.34 -3.04 6.91
N THR A 608 20.49 -2.46 6.59
CA THR A 608 21.81 -2.99 6.99
C THR A 608 22.39 -2.34 8.24
N LEU A 609 21.82 -1.21 8.69
CA LEU A 609 22.40 -0.31 9.69
C LEU A 609 22.63 -0.97 11.04
N LEU A 610 21.56 -1.40 11.72
CA LEU A 610 21.63 -2.09 13.00
C LEU A 610 21.37 -3.59 12.84
N PRO A 611 21.84 -4.46 13.77
CA PRO A 611 21.40 -5.85 13.80
C PRO A 611 19.87 -6.00 13.78
N SER A 612 19.14 -5.14 14.51
CA SER A 612 17.68 -5.12 14.56
C SER A 612 17.02 -4.78 13.22
N ASP A 613 17.67 -3.99 12.37
CA ASP A 613 17.15 -3.61 11.05
C ASP A 613 17.22 -4.76 10.03
N ARG A 614 17.98 -5.83 10.31
CA ARG A 614 18.34 -6.84 9.32
C ARG A 614 17.30 -7.94 9.19
N ASP A 615 17.06 -8.34 7.95
CA ASP A 615 16.36 -9.59 7.65
C ASP A 615 17.23 -10.82 7.96
N SER A 616 16.66 -12.00 7.71
CA SER A 616 17.36 -13.27 7.92
C SER A 616 18.60 -13.47 7.05
N ARG A 617 18.67 -12.86 5.87
CA ARG A 617 19.80 -12.98 4.94
C ARG A 617 20.93 -12.04 5.35
N MET A 618 20.62 -10.77 5.57
CA MET A 618 21.53 -9.73 6.06
C MET A 618 22.12 -10.11 7.41
N CYS A 619 21.31 -10.63 8.35
CA CYS A 619 21.81 -11.06 9.66
C CYS A 619 22.89 -12.15 9.58
N LYS A 620 22.78 -13.07 8.61
CA LYS A 620 23.77 -14.14 8.40
C LYS A 620 25.04 -13.65 7.71
N LEU A 621 24.93 -12.64 6.85
CA LEU A 621 26.02 -12.19 5.98
C LEU A 621 26.80 -10.98 6.52
N ILE A 622 26.17 -10.18 7.38
CA ILE A 622 26.75 -9.00 8.02
C ILE A 622 27.14 -9.36 9.46
N THR A 623 28.39 -9.77 9.63
CA THR A 623 28.97 -10.19 10.92
C THR A 623 30.04 -9.22 11.44
N GLU A 624 30.11 -8.02 10.87
CA GLU A 624 31.03 -6.98 11.33
C GLU A 624 30.74 -6.64 12.81
N GLY A 625 31.79 -6.44 13.61
CA GLY A 625 31.68 -6.20 15.05
C GLY A 625 31.41 -7.45 15.90
N ALA A 626 31.29 -8.64 15.31
CA ALA A 626 31.18 -9.90 16.05
C ALA A 626 32.55 -10.48 16.48
N TYR A 627 32.55 -11.33 17.50
CA TYR A 627 33.75 -12.06 17.92
C TYR A 627 34.00 -13.29 17.03
N PRO A 628 35.27 -13.71 16.77
CA PRO A 628 35.57 -14.87 15.95
C PRO A 628 34.79 -16.16 16.30
N GLY A 629 34.22 -16.78 15.25
CA GLY A 629 33.36 -17.95 15.38
C GLY A 629 31.96 -17.65 15.93
N TYR A 630 31.46 -16.43 15.75
CA TYR A 630 30.04 -16.09 15.92
C TYR A 630 29.20 -16.79 14.85
N ILE A 631 28.05 -17.33 15.25
CA ILE A 631 27.05 -17.95 14.37
C ILE A 631 25.74 -17.17 14.55
N PRO A 632 25.32 -16.37 13.55
CA PRO A 632 24.12 -15.54 13.66
C PRO A 632 22.83 -16.35 13.80
N LYS A 633 21.93 -15.87 14.66
CA LYS A 633 20.58 -16.40 14.84
C LYS A 633 19.54 -15.32 14.53
N PRO A 634 19.04 -15.21 13.28
CA PRO A 634 18.18 -14.12 12.84
C PRO A 634 17.09 -13.68 13.83
N ARG A 635 16.16 -14.56 14.21
CA ARG A 635 15.06 -14.22 15.13
C ARG A 635 15.49 -13.88 16.58
N GLN A 636 16.72 -14.19 16.96
CA GLN A 636 17.23 -13.95 18.33
C GLN A 636 18.20 -12.76 18.39
N ASP A 637 18.94 -12.52 17.32
CA ASP A 637 20.01 -11.52 17.28
C ASP A 637 19.61 -10.28 16.45
N CYS A 638 18.70 -10.44 15.48
CA CYS A 638 18.31 -9.49 14.45
C CYS A 638 16.77 -9.50 14.27
N SER A 639 16.27 -9.18 13.06
CA SER A 639 14.86 -9.40 12.68
C SER A 639 13.88 -8.72 13.63
N ALA A 640 14.03 -7.40 13.74
CA ALA A 640 13.15 -6.59 14.58
C ALA A 640 12.73 -5.24 13.96
N VAL A 641 12.82 -5.13 12.63
CA VAL A 641 12.33 -3.98 11.86
C VAL A 641 10.94 -3.58 12.35
N SER A 642 10.76 -2.32 12.68
CA SER A 642 9.54 -1.86 13.34
C SER A 642 9.08 -0.54 12.79
N THR A 643 7.76 -0.36 12.67
CA THR A 643 7.22 0.96 12.32
C THR A 643 7.48 1.96 13.42
N PHE A 644 7.24 1.59 14.68
CA PHE A 644 7.59 2.37 15.86
C PHE A 644 8.56 1.56 16.71
N TRP A 645 9.82 1.97 16.75
CA TRP A 645 10.85 1.40 17.60
C TRP A 645 11.11 2.36 18.75
N ILE A 646 10.68 1.96 19.94
CA ILE A 646 10.62 2.81 21.13
C ILE A 646 11.53 2.22 22.23
N ALA A 647 12.69 2.84 22.43
CA ALA A 647 13.76 2.43 23.33
C ALA A 647 13.44 2.74 24.81
N ASN A 648 12.50 3.68 25.04
CA ASN A 648 12.02 4.10 26.34
C ASN A 648 10.48 4.20 26.33
N PRO A 649 9.77 3.53 27.25
CA PRO A 649 8.32 3.54 27.25
C PRO A 649 7.70 4.90 27.62
N HIS A 650 8.47 5.86 28.16
CA HIS A 650 7.98 7.19 28.55
C HIS A 650 7.80 8.16 27.38
N ASN A 651 7.26 7.68 26.26
CA ASN A 651 6.87 8.49 25.10
C ASN A 651 5.37 8.34 24.86
N ASN A 652 4.76 9.36 24.27
CA ASN A 652 3.33 9.37 23.96
C ASN A 652 3.13 8.92 22.52
N LEU A 653 2.32 7.89 22.31
CA LEU A 653 1.91 7.39 21.01
C LEU A 653 0.38 7.41 20.95
N ILE A 654 -0.18 8.29 20.12
CA ILE A 654 -1.61 8.61 20.12
C ILE A 654 -2.10 8.63 18.68
N ASN A 655 -3.23 7.98 18.39
CA ASN A 655 -3.82 7.97 17.04
C ASN A 655 -2.89 7.46 15.93
N CYS A 656 -1.86 6.66 16.27
CA CYS A 656 -0.87 6.20 15.31
C CYS A 656 -1.28 4.86 14.66
N ALA A 657 -0.84 4.67 13.42
CA ALA A 657 -1.10 3.47 12.64
C ALA A 657 0.20 2.82 12.14
N ALA A 658 0.39 1.54 12.46
CA ALA A 658 1.45 0.69 11.95
C ALA A 658 0.87 -0.35 10.99
N ALA A 659 0.73 0.06 9.73
CA ALA A 659 -0.05 -0.61 8.69
C ALA A 659 0.86 -1.35 7.68
N GLY A 660 1.89 -2.04 8.20
CA GLY A 660 2.78 -2.89 7.42
C GLY A 660 4.26 -2.70 7.76
N SER A 661 4.83 -3.72 8.40
CA SER A 661 6.24 -3.79 8.79
C SER A 661 6.77 -5.20 8.60
N GLU A 662 8.05 -5.30 8.23
CA GLU A 662 8.74 -6.57 8.06
C GLU A 662 8.78 -7.40 9.34
N GLU A 663 8.63 -6.81 10.52
CA GLU A 663 8.47 -7.58 11.76
C GLU A 663 7.32 -7.03 12.62
N THR A 664 7.49 -5.87 13.26
CA THR A 664 6.55 -5.42 14.30
C THR A 664 5.98 -4.04 13.99
N GLY A 665 4.71 -3.82 14.37
CA GLY A 665 4.11 -2.49 14.31
C GLY A 665 4.74 -1.56 15.36
N PHE A 666 4.43 -1.81 16.64
CA PHE A 666 4.98 -1.07 17.79
C PHE A 666 5.89 -1.97 18.63
N TRP A 667 7.18 -1.67 18.70
CA TRP A 667 8.12 -2.40 19.55
C TRP A 667 8.69 -1.50 20.62
N PHE A 668 8.31 -1.75 21.88
CA PHE A 668 8.95 -1.19 23.06
C PHE A 668 10.13 -2.08 23.48
N VAL A 669 11.33 -1.68 23.10
CA VAL A 669 12.59 -2.39 23.34
C VAL A 669 13.36 -1.71 24.45
N LEU A 670 13.46 -2.35 25.61
CA LEU A 670 13.85 -1.68 26.84
C LEU A 670 15.38 -1.69 26.98
N HIS A 671 16.00 -0.55 26.77
CA HIS A 671 17.44 -0.39 26.91
C HIS A 671 17.84 -0.45 28.40
N HIS A 672 18.38 -1.57 28.86
CA HIS A 672 18.76 -1.73 30.27
C HIS A 672 19.73 -0.63 30.75
N VAL A 673 20.65 -0.18 29.89
CA VAL A 673 21.46 1.04 30.05
C VAL A 673 21.43 1.81 28.74
N PRO A 674 21.64 3.14 28.74
CA PRO A 674 21.73 3.89 27.50
C PRO A 674 22.89 3.39 26.64
N THR A 675 22.72 3.43 25.33
CA THR A 675 23.76 3.06 24.35
C THR A 675 24.40 4.29 23.72
N GLY A 676 25.35 4.07 22.81
CA GLY A 676 25.86 5.12 21.92
C GLY A 676 26.40 6.36 22.64
N PRO A 677 26.25 7.55 22.03
CA PRO A 677 26.56 8.84 22.65
C PRO A 677 25.82 9.14 23.95
N SER A 678 24.74 8.40 24.25
CA SER A 678 23.95 8.58 25.47
C SER A 678 24.45 7.75 26.67
N ALA A 679 25.49 6.93 26.49
CA ALA A 679 25.98 6.02 27.52
C ALA A 679 26.22 6.72 28.86
N GLY A 680 25.59 6.20 29.92
CA GLY A 680 25.71 6.72 31.29
C GLY A 680 24.67 7.76 31.71
N MET A 681 23.71 8.14 30.85
CA MET A 681 22.66 9.11 31.17
C MET A 681 21.65 8.64 32.25
N TYR A 682 21.46 7.34 32.43
CA TYR A 682 20.65 6.78 33.52
C TYR A 682 21.23 5.49 34.09
N SER A 683 20.77 5.11 35.30
CA SER A 683 21.17 3.89 35.98
C SER A 683 20.57 2.61 35.37
N PRO A 684 21.25 1.45 35.46
CA PRO A 684 20.75 0.20 34.92
C PRO A 684 19.31 -0.14 35.35
N GLY A 685 18.49 -0.56 34.39
CA GLY A 685 17.09 -0.93 34.56
C GLY A 685 16.10 0.24 34.53
N TYR A 686 16.54 1.49 34.32
CA TYR A 686 15.65 2.66 34.33
C TYR A 686 14.48 2.53 33.34
N SER A 687 14.75 2.26 32.06
CA SER A 687 13.71 2.11 31.03
C SER A 687 12.76 0.93 31.31
N GLU A 688 13.26 -0.14 31.94
CA GLU A 688 12.47 -1.33 32.27
C GLU A 688 11.44 -1.08 33.38
N HIS A 689 11.72 -0.10 34.26
CA HIS A 689 10.84 0.30 35.35
C HIS A 689 10.11 1.62 35.09
N MET A 690 10.43 2.31 34.00
CA MET A 690 9.83 3.60 33.67
C MET A 690 8.34 3.43 33.32
N PRO A 691 7.42 4.19 33.94
CA PRO A 691 6.02 4.19 33.53
C PRO A 691 5.84 4.60 32.07
N MET A 692 4.94 3.91 31.39
CA MET A 692 4.62 4.19 30.00
C MET A 692 3.99 5.59 29.87
N GLY A 693 4.35 6.30 28.81
CA GLY A 693 3.62 7.49 28.38
C GLY A 693 2.21 7.13 27.90
N LYS A 694 1.51 8.09 27.30
CA LYS A 694 0.17 7.82 26.79
C LYS A 694 0.23 6.91 25.57
N PHE A 695 -0.39 5.73 25.63
CA PHE A 695 -0.63 4.86 24.48
C PHE A 695 -2.13 4.71 24.24
N SER A 696 -2.67 5.40 23.24
CA SER A 696 -4.12 5.48 23.06
C SER A 696 -4.54 5.57 21.60
N ASN A 697 -5.58 4.82 21.23
CA ASN A 697 -6.21 4.85 19.91
C ASN A 697 -5.24 4.52 18.76
N ASN A 698 -4.31 3.60 19.00
CA ASN A 698 -3.32 3.16 18.02
C ASN A 698 -3.82 1.89 17.29
N ARG A 699 -3.32 1.65 16.08
CA ARG A 699 -3.64 0.44 15.32
C ARG A 699 -2.44 -0.21 14.68
N ALA A 700 -2.44 -1.55 14.61
CA ALA A 700 -1.36 -2.30 13.97
C ALA A 700 -1.88 -3.51 13.18
N HIS A 701 -1.53 -3.58 11.91
CA HIS A 701 -1.89 -4.69 11.04
C HIS A 701 -0.88 -4.90 9.93
N SER A 702 -1.01 -6.02 9.21
CA SER A 702 -0.15 -6.36 8.08
C SER A 702 1.33 -6.49 8.45
N ASN A 703 1.64 -6.70 9.74
CA ASN A 703 2.99 -6.91 10.23
C ASN A 703 3.33 -8.40 10.25
N TYR A 704 4.56 -8.74 9.84
CA TYR A 704 4.99 -10.13 9.70
C TYR A 704 5.14 -10.88 11.03
N ARG A 705 5.31 -10.20 12.15
CA ARG A 705 5.43 -10.83 13.47
C ARG A 705 4.30 -10.41 14.38
N ALA A 706 4.29 -9.14 14.82
CA ALA A 706 3.32 -8.71 15.81
C ALA A 706 2.80 -7.29 15.59
N GLY A 707 1.57 -7.03 16.02
CA GLY A 707 1.05 -5.67 16.08
C GLY A 707 1.80 -4.83 17.12
N MET A 708 2.01 -5.39 18.31
CA MET A 708 2.80 -4.78 19.38
C MET A 708 3.71 -5.78 20.10
N ILE A 709 4.91 -5.35 20.48
CA ILE A 709 5.82 -6.08 21.38
C ILE A 709 6.25 -5.16 22.52
N ILE A 710 6.06 -5.62 23.76
CA ILE A 710 6.71 -5.07 24.96
C ILE A 710 7.60 -6.16 25.53
N ASP A 711 8.81 -6.26 25.01
CA ASP A 711 9.79 -7.29 25.33
C ASP A 711 11.13 -6.84 24.73
N ASN A 712 12.17 -7.56 25.13
CA ASN A 712 13.53 -7.43 24.67
C ASN A 712 14.20 -6.15 25.15
N GLY A 713 15.53 -6.21 25.08
CA GLY A 713 16.41 -5.06 25.12
C GLY A 713 17.47 -5.28 24.05
N VAL A 714 18.53 -4.48 24.11
CA VAL A 714 19.68 -4.63 23.22
C VAL A 714 20.95 -4.95 24.01
N LYS A 715 21.87 -5.67 23.38
CA LYS A 715 23.20 -5.92 23.94
C LYS A 715 23.99 -4.62 23.99
N THR A 716 24.43 -4.21 25.18
CA THR A 716 25.14 -2.94 25.40
C THR A 716 26.65 -3.10 25.60
N THR A 717 27.15 -4.35 25.57
CA THR A 717 28.59 -4.64 25.71
C THR A 717 29.23 -4.96 24.36
N PRO A 718 30.55 -4.71 24.18
CA PRO A 718 31.28 -5.18 23.01
C PRO A 718 31.25 -6.71 22.86
N ALA A 719 31.51 -7.22 21.64
CA ALA A 719 31.62 -8.65 21.42
C ALA A 719 32.87 -9.24 22.12
N SER A 720 32.76 -10.44 22.68
CA SER A 720 33.82 -11.12 23.43
C SER A 720 33.78 -12.63 23.24
N ALA A 721 34.78 -13.34 23.76
CA ALA A 721 34.79 -14.81 23.76
C ALA A 721 33.56 -15.42 24.47
N LYS A 722 33.03 -14.73 25.50
CA LYS A 722 31.86 -15.17 26.29
C LYS A 722 30.54 -14.90 25.58
N ASP A 723 30.41 -13.72 24.97
CA ASP A 723 29.25 -13.35 24.16
C ASP A 723 29.73 -12.78 22.82
N LYS A 724 29.66 -13.62 21.79
CA LYS A 724 30.24 -13.34 20.48
C LYS A 724 29.41 -12.39 19.63
N ARG A 725 28.17 -12.11 20.04
CA ARG A 725 27.23 -11.29 19.30
C ARG A 725 27.73 -9.84 19.20
N PRO A 726 27.50 -9.15 18.06
CA PRO A 726 27.72 -7.71 17.95
C PRO A 726 27.02 -6.90 19.05
N ILE A 727 27.46 -5.66 19.26
CA ILE A 727 26.68 -4.70 20.06
C ILE A 727 25.33 -4.43 19.36
N LEU A 728 24.31 -4.08 20.12
CA LEU A 728 22.94 -3.80 19.68
C LEU A 728 22.16 -5.00 19.10
N THR A 729 22.67 -6.23 19.21
CA THR A 729 21.81 -7.41 18.97
C THR A 729 20.75 -7.54 20.05
N LEU A 730 19.59 -8.08 19.69
CA LEU A 730 18.51 -8.30 20.66
C LEU A 730 18.94 -9.21 21.81
N ILE A 731 18.44 -8.89 23.01
CA ILE A 731 18.53 -9.71 24.21
C ILE A 731 17.16 -9.79 24.87
N SER A 732 16.98 -10.67 25.86
CA SER A 732 15.75 -10.67 26.64
C SER A 732 15.69 -9.42 27.52
N GLY A 733 14.53 -8.80 27.59
CA GLY A 733 14.18 -7.75 28.55
C GLY A 733 12.91 -8.15 29.30
N ARG A 734 12.58 -7.43 30.37
CA ARG A 734 11.30 -7.61 31.07
C ARG A 734 10.79 -6.27 31.57
N TYR A 735 9.57 -5.93 31.19
CA TYR A 735 8.95 -4.69 31.62
C TYR A 735 8.33 -4.83 33.02
N SER A 736 8.60 -3.89 33.92
CA SER A 736 8.01 -3.87 35.26
C SER A 736 7.90 -2.42 35.75
N PRO A 737 6.92 -1.65 35.26
CA PRO A 737 6.81 -0.22 35.58
C PRO A 737 6.56 0.05 37.07
N HIS A 738 7.28 1.02 37.62
CA HIS A 738 7.15 1.52 38.97
C HIS A 738 7.21 3.04 39.00
N LYS A 739 6.60 3.64 40.01
CA LYS A 739 6.64 5.09 40.20
C LYS A 739 8.07 5.63 40.16
N ASP A 740 8.30 6.67 39.37
CA ASP A 740 9.60 7.32 39.16
C ASP A 740 10.72 6.37 38.66
N ALA A 741 10.37 5.24 38.02
CA ALA A 741 11.28 4.17 37.64
C ALA A 741 12.07 3.52 38.80
N ASP A 742 11.56 3.64 40.03
CA ASP A 742 12.18 3.09 41.23
C ASP A 742 11.57 1.73 41.59
N PRO A 743 12.31 0.61 41.48
CA PRO A 743 11.79 -0.73 41.77
C PRO A 743 11.44 -0.96 43.25
N LEU A 744 11.78 -0.03 44.16
CA LEU A 744 11.36 -0.07 45.56
C LEU A 744 10.03 0.66 45.82
N LYS A 745 9.55 1.44 44.86
CA LYS A 745 8.25 2.12 44.95
C LYS A 745 7.13 1.24 44.42
N PRO A 746 5.85 1.60 44.62
CA PRO A 746 4.73 0.84 44.05
C PRO A 746 4.77 0.74 42.52
N ARG A 747 4.24 -0.35 42.00
CA ARG A 747 4.03 -0.57 40.56
C ARG A 747 3.01 0.43 40.01
N GLU A 748 3.26 0.93 38.81
CA GLU A 748 2.33 1.78 38.07
C GLU A 748 1.91 1.06 36.80
N PRO A 749 0.62 0.76 36.59
CA PRO A 749 0.20 -0.03 35.45
C PRO A 749 0.41 0.74 34.14
N ALA A 750 0.97 0.07 33.14
CA ALA A 750 0.99 0.59 31.78
C ALA A 750 -0.36 0.37 31.12
N ILE A 751 -1.04 1.46 30.75
CA ILE A 751 -2.39 1.44 30.19
C ILE A 751 -2.29 1.50 28.67
N ILE A 752 -2.74 0.43 28.02
CA ILE A 752 -2.89 0.34 26.58
C ILE A 752 -4.37 0.56 26.28
N GLU A 753 -4.72 1.73 25.76
CA GLU A 753 -6.11 2.15 25.59
C GLU A 753 -6.52 2.12 24.12
N ARG A 754 -7.64 1.47 23.79
CA ARG A 754 -8.23 1.42 22.42
C ARG A 754 -7.21 1.00 21.35
N PHE A 755 -6.36 0.01 21.64
CA PHE A 755 -5.45 -0.54 20.65
C PHE A 755 -6.19 -1.53 19.74
N ILE A 756 -6.06 -1.37 18.43
CA ILE A 756 -6.68 -2.26 17.44
C ILE A 756 -5.57 -3.06 16.75
N ALA A 757 -5.63 -4.40 16.81
CA ALA A 757 -4.67 -5.25 16.12
C ALA A 757 -5.35 -6.34 15.30
N TYR A 758 -5.07 -6.39 14.00
CA TYR A 758 -5.65 -7.39 13.10
C TYR A 758 -4.65 -7.82 12.03
N LYS A 759 -4.82 -9.03 11.49
CA LYS A 759 -4.01 -9.55 10.35
C LYS A 759 -2.50 -9.31 10.47
N ASN A 760 -1.98 -9.41 11.68
CA ASN A 760 -0.55 -9.63 11.94
C ASN A 760 -0.31 -11.15 11.89
N GLN A 761 0.80 -11.61 11.33
CA GLN A 761 0.98 -13.05 11.06
C GLN A 761 1.05 -13.91 12.34
N ASP A 762 1.82 -13.51 13.36
CA ASP A 762 1.97 -14.32 14.57
C ASP A 762 1.06 -13.83 15.73
N HIS A 763 1.10 -12.53 16.06
CA HIS A 763 0.45 -12.00 17.28
C HIS A 763 -0.21 -10.63 17.10
N GLY A 764 -1.35 -10.39 17.75
CA GLY A 764 -1.88 -9.04 17.93
C GLY A 764 -1.00 -8.20 18.86
N ALA A 765 -0.64 -8.77 20.01
CA ALA A 765 0.33 -8.20 20.95
C ALA A 765 1.12 -9.31 21.68
N TRP A 766 2.41 -9.07 21.93
CA TRP A 766 3.28 -9.88 22.78
C TRP A 766 3.81 -9.05 23.94
N LEU A 767 3.44 -9.41 25.16
CA LEU A 767 3.75 -8.63 26.36
C LEU A 767 4.55 -9.48 27.34
N ARG A 768 5.80 -9.08 27.62
CA ARG A 768 6.66 -9.73 28.62
C ARG A 768 6.95 -8.75 29.77
N GLY A 769 6.16 -8.85 30.83
CA GLY A 769 6.30 -7.98 31.99
C GLY A 769 5.23 -8.19 33.05
N GLY A 770 5.20 -7.30 34.04
CA GLY A 770 4.10 -7.16 35.00
C GLY A 770 3.30 -5.87 34.78
N ASP A 771 2.02 -5.87 35.17
CA ASP A 771 1.17 -4.68 35.28
C ASP A 771 0.93 -3.90 33.98
N VAL A 772 0.55 -4.62 32.92
CA VAL A 772 0.03 -4.02 31.67
C VAL A 772 -1.47 -4.24 31.61
N TRP A 773 -2.25 -3.17 31.46
CA TRP A 773 -3.70 -3.21 31.39
C TRP A 773 -4.16 -2.88 29.97
N LEU A 774 -5.00 -3.74 29.41
CA LEU A 774 -5.62 -3.54 28.10
C LEU A 774 -7.03 -3.00 28.34
N ASP A 775 -7.27 -1.76 27.92
CA ASP A 775 -8.56 -1.08 28.08
C ASP A 775 -9.21 -0.81 26.72
N ASN A 776 -10.35 -1.45 26.47
CA ASN A 776 -11.11 -1.35 25.22
C ASN A 776 -10.31 -1.67 23.94
N CYS A 777 -9.35 -2.60 24.01
CA CYS A 777 -8.60 -3.08 22.85
C CYS A 777 -9.41 -4.07 22.01
N GLN A 778 -9.13 -4.13 20.70
CA GLN A 778 -9.78 -4.99 19.71
C GLN A 778 -8.79 -5.92 19.02
#